data_AF-A0A813XHH7-F1
#
_entry.id   AF-A0A813XHH7-F1
#
_cell.length_a   1.000
_cell.length_b   1.000
_cell.length_c   1.000
_cell.angle_alpha   90.00
_cell.angle_beta   90.00
_cell.angle_gamma   90.00
#
_symmetry.space_group_name_H-M   'P 1'
#
loop_
_entity.id
_entity.type
_entity.pdbx_description
1 polymer ?
#
loop_
_entity_poly.entity_id
_entity_poly.type
_entity_poly.pdbx_seq_one_letter_code
_entity_poly.pdbx_strand_id
1 'polypeptide(L)'
;MAERGLTSDIKTDENVEFSDLAISELTQQSLQKAGFVKPSPIQLQTLPLALLGIDLLIQAKSGTGKTLVFSITALEFVQTIDEDPSMITTKVIMLAPTREIAQQIVQVIKTIKQPECFVHTFIGGTALKDDQNHLKKCHIAVGTPGRIEELLRLKYLRADTIRLLVLDEADVLLCKEFQDQINSIFSYMPSNKQVLLASATYPEHIVRFSERYMRDMTCIRLVDSESPSLVGIQQFFIVIPYHPLESHLFEQKVLLLLRLLPQLKFRQCVIFSNLRMRSSAVCERIKALGYETTFTSSSLAQNRRTKAMRDMYKHKCQILVTTDLTSRGIDLDYVDFVISMDLPNDHETYLHRIGRAGRFGAFGCALTIVSHGDERKQLESIENEYKLNLTEIDEGNRFQLLSDSLERMKVFLLRSLNRAAWCYAYIGLLYALYFVYFIVVPAYRQRQQLSDGYLNLIRTTLAPLSYSHEAKLTDQYCQICSNYRPERSHHCRLCKHCIPIQDHHCVFVGACIATNGHKPLAKQDSKSTAIVEVNSLSEDNQHVNPADHDGVTSDYSINVESKNTTYSNEYIESKYTYEMNDCQVDQNTKRVKIIPRKYHYTFRTKRQVQRTGVMLVGWGGNNGSTFTGAIIANRGNIAWMRKEGEQRPNYYGSLTQSTTIRIGSNDEGKEVHIPFNTILPMLHPNDLVIGGWDINESNLYEAMRRACVFDYELQEKLKSAMSQLNPLPSIYYPDFIAANQEDRANNLIPKGSKQQDLEHIRNDIREFKKAHNLEQIIVLWTANTERYVDVRAGLNQTSEEILQSIAANQDEISPSNIFACAAILEGCPYINGSPQNTLVPGIMDLAKKHNVFIGGDDFKSGQTKMKSVLADFLVSAGLKLQSIVSYNHLGNNDGKNLSAPQQFRSKEISKSNVVDDMVGANHLLYNKKTNEHPDHVVVIKYVPFVKDSKRAMDEYISSIFMNGLSTIAIHNTCEDSLLASPLIIDLVILTELMTRITYKTNNQDEYQSFESVLSILSYLLKAPLVPPGTPVINALFKQHRCITNILSACAGIAMDTDMLLEYKTTLPQPKQNQN
;
A
#
# COMPACT_ATOMS: atom_id res chain seq x y z
N MET A 1 39.07 -13.73 5.86
CA MET A 1 38.33 -12.90 4.86
C MET A 1 38.18 -11.43 5.27
N ALA A 2 38.61 -11.00 6.47
CA ALA A 2 38.27 -9.69 7.06
C ALA A 2 39.09 -8.45 6.60
N GLU A 3 40.02 -8.56 5.64
CA GLU A 3 40.81 -7.41 5.16
C GLU A 3 40.75 -7.24 3.63
N ARG A 4 39.56 -7.37 3.04
CA ARG A 4 39.34 -6.93 1.65
C ARG A 4 38.61 -5.59 1.72
N GLY A 5 39.21 -4.53 1.16
CA GLY A 5 38.51 -3.25 1.01
C GLY A 5 37.32 -3.43 0.07
N LEU A 6 36.10 -3.51 0.62
CA LEU A 6 34.88 -3.69 -0.15
C LEU A 6 34.44 -2.37 -0.80
N THR A 7 33.90 -2.46 -2.02
CA THR A 7 33.29 -1.36 -2.78
C THR A 7 31.90 -0.99 -2.23
N SER A 8 31.42 0.21 -2.58
CA SER A 8 30.16 0.78 -2.05
C SER A 8 28.92 0.01 -2.46
N ASP A 9 28.94 -0.72 -3.57
CA ASP A 9 27.86 -1.58 -4.04
C ASP A 9 27.66 -2.86 -3.18
N ILE A 10 28.48 -3.05 -2.14
CA ILE A 10 28.41 -4.19 -1.20
C ILE A 10 28.45 -3.76 0.27
N LYS A 11 28.97 -2.57 0.58
CA LYS A 11 28.91 -2.03 1.94
C LYS A 11 27.50 -1.52 2.24
N THR A 12 26.97 -1.94 3.37
CA THR A 12 25.78 -1.32 3.98
C THR A 12 26.24 -0.22 4.93
N ASP A 13 25.61 0.96 4.86
CA ASP A 13 25.84 2.06 5.81
C ASP A 13 25.23 1.76 7.20
N GLU A 14 24.35 0.77 7.27
CA GLU A 14 23.69 0.30 8.49
C GLU A 14 24.48 -0.85 9.12
N ASN A 15 24.61 -0.83 10.45
CA ASN A 15 25.32 -1.86 11.23
C ASN A 15 24.40 -3.06 11.53
N VAL A 16 23.90 -3.71 10.47
CA VAL A 16 22.98 -4.86 10.53
C VAL A 16 23.74 -6.16 10.28
N GLU A 17 23.47 -7.19 11.08
CA GLU A 17 24.02 -8.54 10.94
C GLU A 17 22.95 -9.53 10.46
N PHE A 18 23.37 -10.72 10.01
CA PHE A 18 22.40 -11.76 9.61
C PHE A 18 21.52 -12.23 10.77
N SER A 19 21.94 -12.04 12.03
CA SER A 19 21.14 -12.32 13.23
C SER A 19 19.92 -11.43 13.38
N ASP A 20 19.95 -10.23 12.78
CA ASP A 20 18.86 -9.26 12.84
C ASP A 20 17.78 -9.55 11.77
N LEU A 21 18.08 -10.41 10.81
CA LEU A 21 17.15 -10.90 9.80
C LEU A 21 16.54 -12.19 10.34
N ALA A 22 15.21 -12.28 10.42
CA ALA A 22 14.43 -13.37 11.00
C ALA A 22 14.67 -14.76 10.34
N ILE A 23 15.89 -15.28 10.50
CA ILE A 23 16.46 -16.51 9.98
C ILE A 23 16.68 -17.43 11.18
N SER A 24 16.46 -18.73 11.03
CA SER A 24 16.69 -19.71 12.11
C SER A 24 18.10 -19.66 12.71
N GLU A 25 18.21 -19.90 14.03
CA GLU A 25 19.51 -19.96 14.72
C GLU A 25 20.47 -20.98 14.08
N LEU A 26 19.93 -22.09 13.58
CA LEU A 26 20.70 -23.12 12.89
C LEU A 26 21.37 -22.57 11.63
N THR A 27 20.62 -21.87 10.78
CA THR A 27 21.15 -21.27 9.56
C THR A 27 22.11 -20.12 9.89
N GLN A 28 21.84 -19.32 10.93
CA GLN A 28 22.76 -18.28 11.41
C GLN A 28 24.12 -18.85 11.83
N GLN A 29 24.15 -19.94 12.60
CA GLN A 29 25.40 -20.62 12.99
C GLN A 29 26.18 -21.13 11.77
N SER A 30 25.48 -21.67 10.78
CA SER A 30 26.11 -22.14 9.54
C SER A 30 26.66 -21.00 8.69
N LEU A 31 25.96 -19.87 8.61
CA LEU A 31 26.44 -18.64 7.96
C LEU A 31 27.69 -18.10 8.66
N GLN A 32 27.70 -18.04 9.99
CA GLN A 32 28.84 -17.58 10.77
C GLN A 32 30.07 -18.50 10.60
N LYS A 33 29.88 -19.83 10.65
CA LYS A 33 30.94 -20.82 10.37
C LYS A 33 31.50 -20.69 8.95
N ALA A 34 30.66 -20.36 7.99
CA ALA A 34 31.05 -20.10 6.61
C ALA A 34 31.71 -18.73 6.41
N GLY A 35 31.72 -17.87 7.43
CA GLY A 35 32.34 -16.54 7.40
C GLY A 35 31.43 -15.43 6.87
N PHE A 36 30.12 -15.68 6.74
CA PHE A 36 29.13 -14.66 6.39
C PHE A 36 28.64 -13.96 7.66
N VAL A 37 29.17 -12.77 7.94
CA VAL A 37 28.83 -12.00 9.15
C VAL A 37 27.76 -10.93 8.86
N LYS A 38 27.91 -10.17 7.76
CA LYS A 38 27.00 -9.07 7.39
C LYS A 38 26.36 -9.29 6.02
N PRO A 39 25.07 -8.98 5.87
CA PRO A 39 24.38 -9.05 4.58
C PRO A 39 24.82 -7.91 3.65
N SER A 40 24.89 -8.18 2.35
CA SER A 40 25.00 -7.12 1.32
C SER A 40 23.67 -6.37 1.15
N PRO A 41 23.64 -5.18 0.52
CA PRO A 41 22.40 -4.42 0.32
C PRO A 41 21.29 -5.22 -0.37
N ILE A 42 21.62 -6.05 -1.37
CA ILE A 42 20.63 -6.91 -2.03
C ILE A 42 20.13 -8.01 -1.11
N GLN A 43 20.97 -8.54 -0.23
CA GLN A 43 20.56 -9.56 0.74
C GLN A 43 19.64 -8.96 1.81
N LEU A 44 19.99 -7.78 2.33
CA LEU A 44 19.21 -7.05 3.34
C LEU A 44 17.80 -6.69 2.85
N GLN A 45 17.68 -6.19 1.62
CA GLN A 45 16.37 -5.81 1.06
C GLN A 45 15.52 -7.02 0.63
N THR A 46 16.17 -8.10 0.16
CA THR A 46 15.46 -9.22 -0.47
C THR A 46 15.09 -10.32 0.50
N LEU A 47 15.96 -10.66 1.46
CA LEU A 47 15.74 -11.79 2.37
C LEU A 47 14.42 -11.68 3.17
N PRO A 48 14.07 -10.53 3.80
CA PRO A 48 12.81 -10.42 4.55
C PRO A 48 11.58 -10.70 3.67
N LEU A 49 11.55 -10.14 2.47
CA LEU A 49 10.43 -10.35 1.53
C LEU A 49 10.38 -11.79 1.00
N ALA A 50 11.55 -12.40 0.79
CA ALA A 50 11.63 -13.78 0.31
C ALA A 50 11.14 -14.77 1.38
N LEU A 51 11.46 -14.52 2.66
CA LEU A 51 11.03 -15.36 3.79
C LEU A 51 9.52 -15.23 4.08
N LEU A 52 8.89 -14.11 3.72
CA LEU A 52 7.44 -13.92 3.81
C LEU A 52 6.64 -14.65 2.71
N GLY A 53 7.30 -15.37 1.79
CA GLY A 53 6.64 -16.13 0.74
C GLY A 53 6.17 -15.30 -0.47
N ILE A 54 6.64 -14.05 -0.60
CA ILE A 54 6.30 -13.16 -1.72
C ILE A 54 7.07 -13.58 -2.98
N ASP A 55 6.43 -13.56 -4.15
CA ASP A 55 7.11 -13.78 -5.42
C ASP A 55 8.05 -12.60 -5.74
N LEU A 56 9.33 -12.86 -5.97
CA LEU A 56 10.33 -11.80 -6.12
C LEU A 56 11.07 -11.88 -7.43
N LEU A 57 11.29 -10.70 -7.99
CA LEU A 57 12.23 -10.46 -9.06
C LEU A 57 13.39 -9.62 -8.53
N ILE A 58 14.55 -10.26 -8.46
CA ILE A 58 15.76 -9.79 -7.81
C ILE A 58 16.74 -9.35 -8.90
N GLN A 59 16.85 -8.05 -9.12
CA GLN A 59 17.80 -7.45 -10.05
C GLN A 59 18.94 -6.78 -9.30
N ALA A 60 20.15 -7.32 -9.46
CA ALA A 60 21.37 -6.72 -8.95
C ALA A 60 22.58 -7.11 -9.80
N LYS A 61 23.68 -6.37 -9.70
CA LYS A 61 24.92 -6.65 -10.44
C LYS A 61 25.43 -8.09 -10.20
N SER A 62 26.15 -8.69 -11.15
CA SER A 62 26.76 -10.01 -10.94
C SER A 62 27.77 -9.96 -9.80
N GLY A 63 27.77 -10.94 -8.90
CA GLY A 63 28.73 -11.00 -7.78
C GLY A 63 28.38 -10.19 -6.52
N THR A 64 27.16 -9.65 -6.41
CA THR A 64 26.67 -8.90 -5.22
C THR A 64 26.00 -9.77 -4.16
N GLY A 65 25.92 -11.09 -4.37
CA GLY A 65 25.43 -12.04 -3.37
C GLY A 65 24.00 -12.56 -3.53
N LYS A 66 23.39 -12.43 -4.73
CA LYS A 66 22.05 -12.96 -5.05
C LYS A 66 21.86 -14.44 -4.73
N THR A 67 22.87 -15.27 -4.99
CA THR A 67 22.81 -16.72 -4.75
C THR A 67 22.56 -17.06 -3.28
N LEU A 68 23.10 -16.26 -2.35
CA LEU A 68 22.91 -16.50 -0.93
C LEU A 68 21.47 -16.24 -0.49
N VAL A 69 20.79 -15.28 -1.13
CA VAL A 69 19.38 -14.94 -0.84
C VAL A 69 18.49 -16.17 -1.00
N PHE A 70 18.42 -16.71 -2.22
CA PHE A 70 17.54 -17.85 -2.50
C PHE A 70 18.04 -19.15 -1.87
N SER A 71 19.34 -19.26 -1.54
CA SER A 71 19.87 -20.40 -0.79
C SER A 71 19.39 -20.40 0.67
N ILE A 72 19.42 -19.25 1.34
CA ILE A 72 18.87 -19.09 2.70
C ILE A 72 17.36 -19.31 2.67
N THR A 73 16.63 -18.68 1.74
CA THR A 73 15.17 -18.87 1.62
C THR A 73 14.81 -20.34 1.47
N ALA A 74 15.52 -21.09 0.62
CA ALA A 74 15.27 -22.51 0.45
C ALA A 74 15.55 -23.35 1.69
N LEU A 75 16.58 -23.01 2.48
CA LEU A 75 16.88 -23.73 3.72
C LEU A 75 15.82 -23.49 4.79
N GLU A 76 15.43 -22.23 5.00
CA GLU A 76 14.36 -21.86 5.95
C GLU A 76 13.02 -22.48 5.54
N PHE A 77 12.74 -22.52 4.23
CA PHE A 77 11.53 -23.14 3.71
C PHE A 77 11.48 -24.66 3.94
N VAL A 78 12.62 -25.35 3.84
CA VAL A 78 12.70 -26.80 4.13
C VAL A 78 12.53 -27.08 5.63
N GLN A 79 12.97 -26.18 6.51
CA GLN A 79 12.89 -26.34 7.97
C GLN A 79 11.50 -26.05 8.55
N THR A 80 10.73 -25.16 7.94
CA THR A 80 9.44 -24.67 8.48
C THR A 80 8.25 -25.57 8.18
N ILE A 81 8.41 -26.58 7.33
CA ILE A 81 7.31 -27.50 6.97
C ILE A 81 7.42 -28.77 7.82
N ASP A 82 6.58 -28.83 8.85
CA ASP A 82 6.30 -30.01 9.68
C ASP A 82 5.82 -31.19 8.82
N GLU A 83 6.74 -32.09 8.51
CA GLU A 83 6.43 -33.43 8.03
C GLU A 83 7.16 -34.44 8.94
N ASP A 84 6.57 -35.62 9.06
CA ASP A 84 7.20 -36.78 9.70
C ASP A 84 8.66 -36.92 9.22
N PRO A 85 9.65 -36.90 10.15
CA PRO A 85 11.07 -37.09 9.82
C PRO A 85 11.38 -38.34 8.98
N SER A 86 10.43 -39.29 8.88
CA SER A 86 10.51 -40.48 8.05
C SER A 86 10.28 -40.26 6.54
N MET A 87 9.68 -39.13 6.12
CA MET A 87 9.29 -38.83 4.73
C MET A 87 10.15 -37.73 4.09
N ILE A 88 11.21 -38.11 3.37
CA ILE A 88 12.04 -37.16 2.62
C ILE A 88 11.40 -36.87 1.25
N THR A 89 10.89 -35.65 1.06
CA THR A 89 10.29 -35.21 -0.21
C THR A 89 10.98 -33.95 -0.75
N THR A 90 11.02 -33.81 -2.09
CA THR A 90 11.56 -32.61 -2.74
C THR A 90 10.53 -31.48 -2.64
N LYS A 91 10.94 -30.33 -2.10
CA LYS A 91 10.08 -29.16 -1.85
C LYS A 91 10.52 -27.93 -2.65
N VAL A 92 11.79 -27.89 -3.03
CA VAL A 92 12.40 -26.75 -3.72
C VAL A 92 13.03 -27.20 -5.03
N ILE A 93 12.77 -26.45 -6.10
CA ILE A 93 13.48 -26.60 -7.39
C ILE A 93 14.21 -25.30 -7.70
N MET A 94 15.48 -25.42 -8.05
CA MET A 94 16.29 -24.31 -8.55
C MET A 94 16.81 -24.64 -9.95
N LEU A 95 16.50 -23.75 -10.89
CA LEU A 95 16.91 -23.88 -12.29
C LEU A 95 18.09 -22.97 -12.56
N ALA A 96 19.07 -23.50 -13.29
CA ALA A 96 20.24 -22.78 -13.76
C ALA A 96 20.52 -23.12 -15.24
N PRO A 97 20.99 -22.16 -16.05
CA PRO A 97 21.10 -22.36 -17.51
C PRO A 97 22.23 -23.31 -17.91
N THR A 98 23.26 -23.45 -17.06
CA THR A 98 24.41 -24.34 -17.33
C THR A 98 24.63 -25.32 -16.18
N ARG A 99 25.33 -26.41 -16.49
CA ARG A 99 25.62 -27.48 -15.53
C ARG A 99 26.57 -26.99 -14.43
N GLU A 100 27.49 -26.12 -14.80
CA GLU A 100 28.49 -25.52 -13.92
C GLU A 100 27.84 -24.62 -12.87
N ILE A 101 26.85 -23.80 -13.25
CA ILE A 101 26.10 -22.94 -12.32
C ILE A 101 25.26 -23.79 -11.36
N ALA A 102 24.58 -24.82 -11.87
CA ALA A 102 23.81 -25.75 -11.03
C ALA A 102 24.69 -26.42 -9.96
N GLN A 103 25.92 -26.82 -10.32
CA GLN A 103 26.88 -27.39 -9.35
C GLN A 103 27.34 -26.36 -8.31
N GLN A 104 27.55 -25.11 -8.71
CA GLN A 104 27.93 -24.05 -7.80
C GLN A 104 26.84 -23.71 -6.78
N ILE A 105 25.58 -23.60 -7.21
CA ILE A 105 24.45 -23.36 -6.29
C ILE A 105 24.41 -24.46 -5.22
N VAL A 106 24.55 -25.73 -5.63
CA VAL A 106 24.62 -26.86 -4.69
C VAL A 106 25.82 -26.76 -3.75
N GLN A 107 26.98 -26.29 -4.24
CA GLN A 107 28.16 -26.10 -3.40
C GLN A 107 27.94 -24.98 -2.36
N VAL A 108 27.29 -23.88 -2.72
CA VAL A 108 26.92 -22.80 -1.80
C VAL A 108 25.97 -23.33 -0.72
N ILE A 109 24.89 -24.01 -1.11
CA ILE A 109 23.94 -24.61 -0.17
C ILE A 109 24.65 -25.61 0.74
N LYS A 110 25.55 -26.45 0.23
CA LYS A 110 26.32 -27.40 1.06
C LYS A 110 27.18 -26.75 2.13
N THR A 111 27.64 -25.52 1.91
CA THR A 111 28.43 -24.77 2.89
C THR A 111 27.58 -24.25 4.05
N ILE A 112 26.29 -23.96 3.80
CA ILE A 112 25.39 -23.33 4.78
C ILE A 112 24.23 -24.22 5.26
N LYS A 113 24.06 -25.42 4.68
CA LYS A 113 22.99 -26.36 5.04
C LYS A 113 23.23 -27.03 6.40
N GLN A 114 22.14 -27.46 7.02
CA GLN A 114 22.18 -28.37 8.16
C GLN A 114 22.48 -29.83 7.73
N PRO A 115 22.98 -30.70 8.64
CA PRO A 115 23.24 -32.10 8.36
C PRO A 115 22.04 -32.85 7.76
N GLU A 116 20.84 -32.56 8.25
CA GLU A 116 19.57 -33.22 7.92
C GLU A 116 18.97 -32.77 6.58
N CYS A 117 19.49 -31.68 5.99
CA CYS A 117 19.01 -31.18 4.70
C CYS A 117 19.77 -31.83 3.52
N PHE A 118 19.06 -32.50 2.60
CA PHE A 118 19.66 -33.12 1.42
C PHE A 118 19.44 -32.30 0.14
N VAL A 119 20.54 -31.99 -0.55
CA VAL A 119 20.58 -31.21 -1.80
C VAL A 119 21.36 -31.98 -2.87
N HIS A 120 20.79 -32.08 -4.07
CA HIS A 120 21.38 -32.82 -5.20
C HIS A 120 21.32 -32.03 -6.51
N THR A 121 22.31 -32.26 -7.37
CA THR A 121 22.40 -31.63 -8.70
C THR A 121 21.89 -32.59 -9.78
N PHE A 122 20.99 -32.11 -10.65
CA PHE A 122 20.37 -32.87 -11.73
C PHE A 122 20.72 -32.25 -13.09
N ILE A 123 21.70 -32.82 -13.77
CA ILE A 123 22.26 -32.30 -15.02
C ILE A 123 22.41 -33.42 -16.05
N GLY A 124 22.27 -33.07 -17.34
CA GLY A 124 22.48 -34.05 -18.41
C GLY A 124 23.91 -34.63 -18.42
N GLY A 125 24.06 -35.86 -18.91
CA GLY A 125 25.35 -36.57 -18.98
C GLY A 125 25.65 -37.52 -17.81
N THR A 126 24.78 -37.59 -16.81
CA THR A 126 24.75 -38.63 -15.76
C THR A 126 23.64 -39.65 -16.03
N ALA A 127 23.80 -40.88 -15.51
CA ALA A 127 22.80 -41.92 -15.71
C ALA A 127 21.49 -41.60 -14.96
N LEU A 128 20.34 -41.77 -15.63
CA LEU A 128 19.01 -41.55 -15.03
C LEU A 128 18.78 -42.36 -13.75
N LYS A 129 19.36 -43.55 -13.68
CA LYS A 129 19.26 -44.44 -12.51
C LYS A 129 19.88 -43.83 -11.25
N ASP A 130 20.93 -43.04 -11.40
CA ASP A 130 21.58 -42.38 -10.27
C ASP A 130 20.71 -41.22 -9.76
N ASP A 131 20.10 -40.46 -10.66
CA ASP A 131 19.18 -39.36 -10.32
C ASP A 131 17.93 -39.87 -9.60
N GLN A 132 17.38 -41.03 -10.00
CA GLN A 132 16.29 -41.68 -9.28
C GLN A 132 16.66 -42.01 -7.82
N ASN A 133 17.89 -42.50 -7.60
CA ASN A 133 18.35 -42.83 -6.25
C ASN A 133 18.57 -41.58 -5.41
N HIS A 134 19.08 -40.50 -6.00
CA HIS A 134 19.25 -39.21 -5.33
C HIS A 134 17.90 -38.56 -4.97
N LEU A 135 16.89 -38.63 -5.86
CA LEU A 135 15.56 -38.06 -5.60
C LEU A 135 14.84 -38.69 -4.40
N LYS A 136 15.13 -39.95 -4.07
CA LYS A 136 14.59 -40.60 -2.85
C LYS A 136 15.03 -39.92 -1.56
N LYS A 137 16.12 -39.14 -1.59
CA LYS A 137 16.69 -38.43 -0.44
C LYS A 137 17.08 -37.00 -0.85
N CYS A 138 16.11 -36.21 -1.31
CA CYS A 138 16.37 -34.85 -1.78
C CYS A 138 15.25 -33.88 -1.37
N HIS A 139 15.60 -32.84 -0.60
CA HIS A 139 14.70 -31.73 -0.27
C HIS A 139 14.80 -30.60 -1.31
N ILE A 140 16.02 -30.31 -1.77
CA ILE A 140 16.33 -29.23 -2.71
C ILE A 140 16.95 -29.83 -3.97
N ALA A 141 16.23 -29.74 -5.09
CA ALA A 141 16.69 -30.19 -6.39
C ALA A 141 17.21 -28.99 -7.21
N VAL A 142 18.47 -29.04 -7.62
CA VAL A 142 19.09 -27.99 -8.44
C VAL A 142 19.49 -28.57 -9.78
N GLY A 143 19.12 -27.97 -10.90
CA GLY A 143 19.40 -28.58 -12.19
C GLY A 143 19.21 -27.71 -13.41
N THR A 144 19.61 -28.25 -14.56
CA THR A 144 19.35 -27.63 -15.88
C THR A 144 17.92 -27.93 -16.33
N PRO A 145 17.22 -26.99 -17.02
CA PRO A 145 15.81 -27.14 -17.41
C PRO A 145 15.50 -28.50 -18.06
N GLY A 146 16.21 -28.87 -19.14
CA GLY A 146 15.94 -30.12 -19.84
C GLY A 146 16.06 -31.40 -18.99
N ARG A 147 16.93 -31.44 -17.97
CA ARG A 147 17.03 -32.61 -17.07
C ARG A 147 15.93 -32.64 -16.02
N ILE A 148 15.59 -31.49 -15.45
CA ILE A 148 14.48 -31.38 -14.49
C ILE A 148 13.15 -31.71 -15.18
N GLU A 149 12.94 -31.17 -16.38
CA GLU A 149 11.78 -31.49 -17.21
C GLU A 149 11.69 -33.00 -17.52
N GLU A 150 12.80 -33.63 -17.90
CA GLU A 150 12.85 -35.07 -18.14
C GLU A 150 12.44 -35.88 -16.90
N LEU A 151 12.92 -35.50 -15.72
CA LEU A 151 12.58 -36.16 -14.45
C LEU A 151 11.11 -35.98 -14.05
N LEU A 152 10.52 -34.81 -14.32
CA LEU A 152 9.09 -34.53 -14.11
C LEU A 152 8.22 -35.30 -15.09
N ARG A 153 8.57 -35.28 -16.38
CA ARG A 153 7.85 -35.99 -17.46
C ARG A 153 7.84 -37.51 -17.23
N LEU A 154 8.95 -38.07 -16.77
CA LEU A 154 9.07 -39.50 -16.41
C LEU A 154 8.48 -39.83 -15.03
N LYS A 155 7.94 -38.83 -14.30
CA LYS A 155 7.36 -38.95 -12.95
C LYS A 155 8.34 -39.49 -11.90
N TYR A 156 9.65 -39.34 -12.12
CA TYR A 156 10.67 -39.65 -11.11
C TYR A 156 10.76 -38.54 -10.05
N LEU A 157 10.55 -37.29 -10.46
CA LEU A 157 10.39 -36.15 -9.57
C LEU A 157 8.89 -35.86 -9.40
N ARG A 158 8.42 -35.88 -8.16
CA ARG A 158 7.05 -35.51 -7.80
C ARG A 158 6.94 -33.99 -7.68
N ALA A 159 5.97 -33.41 -8.37
CA ALA A 159 5.81 -31.96 -8.47
C ALA A 159 4.83 -31.38 -7.44
N ASP A 160 3.92 -32.20 -6.92
CA ASP A 160 2.85 -31.84 -5.97
C ASP A 160 3.36 -31.30 -4.63
N THR A 161 4.56 -31.72 -4.22
CA THR A 161 5.22 -31.27 -2.99
C THR A 161 6.06 -30.01 -3.17
N ILE A 162 6.23 -29.52 -4.40
CA ILE A 162 7.03 -28.32 -4.68
C ILE A 162 6.29 -27.08 -4.22
N ARG A 163 7.01 -26.19 -3.54
CA ARG A 163 6.49 -24.95 -2.98
C ARG A 163 7.37 -23.74 -3.24
N LEU A 164 8.63 -23.94 -3.61
CA LEU A 164 9.53 -22.86 -4.01
C LEU A 164 10.20 -23.22 -5.34
N LEU A 165 10.13 -22.29 -6.30
CA LEU A 165 10.79 -22.38 -7.58
C LEU A 165 11.70 -21.17 -7.79
N VAL A 166 12.98 -21.43 -8.02
CA VAL A 166 14.00 -20.39 -8.22
C VAL A 166 14.56 -20.50 -9.63
N LEU A 167 14.67 -19.38 -10.34
CA LEU A 167 15.38 -19.29 -11.62
C LEU A 167 16.56 -18.33 -11.43
N ASP A 168 17.78 -18.87 -11.49
CA ASP A 168 19.03 -18.09 -11.46
C ASP A 168 19.53 -17.81 -12.88
N GLU A 169 20.05 -16.61 -13.12
CA GLU A 169 20.33 -16.08 -14.47
C GLU A 169 19.06 -16.15 -15.35
N ALA A 170 17.94 -15.61 -14.82
CA ALA A 170 16.63 -15.67 -15.45
C ALA A 170 16.58 -15.04 -16.85
N ASP A 171 17.44 -14.06 -17.13
CA ASP A 171 17.68 -13.47 -18.45
C ASP A 171 18.07 -14.53 -19.49
N VAL A 172 18.85 -15.54 -19.11
CA VAL A 172 19.23 -16.65 -20.01
C VAL A 172 18.16 -17.73 -20.04
N LEU A 173 17.63 -18.11 -18.88
CA LEU A 173 16.65 -19.20 -18.76
C LEU A 173 15.33 -18.89 -19.47
N LEU A 174 15.02 -17.62 -19.66
CA LEU A 174 13.79 -17.16 -20.29
C LEU A 174 13.97 -16.76 -21.76
N CYS A 175 15.14 -17.02 -22.35
CA CYS A 175 15.36 -16.94 -23.80
C CYS A 175 14.66 -18.09 -24.55
N LYS A 176 14.51 -17.92 -25.88
CA LYS A 176 13.77 -18.85 -26.75
C LYS A 176 14.27 -20.29 -26.66
N GLU A 177 15.56 -20.51 -26.41
CA GLU A 177 16.18 -21.84 -26.36
C GLU A 177 15.66 -22.70 -25.20
N PHE A 178 15.31 -22.09 -24.06
CA PHE A 178 14.88 -22.78 -22.84
C PHE A 178 13.40 -22.59 -22.54
N GLN A 179 12.74 -21.64 -23.20
CA GLN A 179 11.38 -21.21 -22.91
C GLN A 179 10.35 -22.37 -22.89
N ASP A 180 10.40 -23.28 -23.87
CA ASP A 180 9.49 -24.42 -23.94
C ASP A 180 9.68 -25.38 -22.76
N GLN A 181 10.93 -25.61 -22.36
CA GLN A 181 11.27 -26.47 -21.22
C GLN A 181 10.80 -25.84 -19.91
N ILE A 182 10.99 -24.53 -19.73
CA ILE A 182 10.51 -23.81 -18.54
C ILE A 182 8.98 -23.85 -18.46
N ASN A 183 8.28 -23.57 -19.57
CA ASN A 183 6.82 -23.62 -19.63
C ASN A 183 6.30 -25.02 -19.27
N SER A 184 6.96 -26.07 -19.77
CA SER A 184 6.68 -27.46 -19.46
C SER A 184 6.87 -27.75 -17.96
N ILE A 185 8.01 -27.38 -17.38
CA ILE A 185 8.29 -27.52 -15.93
C ILE A 185 7.19 -26.83 -15.10
N PHE A 186 6.82 -25.59 -15.43
CA PHE A 186 5.78 -24.86 -14.72
C PHE A 186 4.41 -25.55 -14.77
N SER A 187 4.09 -26.22 -15.90
CA SER A 187 2.82 -26.93 -16.07
C SER A 187 2.66 -28.14 -15.13
N TYR A 188 3.77 -28.74 -14.68
CA TYR A 188 3.74 -29.84 -13.71
C TYR A 188 3.60 -29.35 -12.27
N MET A 189 3.91 -28.08 -11.98
CA MET A 189 3.96 -27.56 -10.60
C MET A 189 2.60 -27.10 -10.07
N PRO A 190 2.35 -27.18 -8.76
CA PRO A 190 1.13 -26.66 -8.15
C PRO A 190 1.01 -25.14 -8.28
N SER A 191 -0.23 -24.63 -8.16
CA SER A 191 -0.53 -23.20 -8.18
C SER A 191 -0.03 -22.48 -6.93
N ASN A 192 -0.02 -23.17 -5.78
CA ASN A 192 0.45 -22.61 -4.51
C ASN A 192 1.96 -22.81 -4.31
N LYS A 193 2.78 -22.11 -5.12
CA LYS A 193 4.24 -22.05 -4.99
C LYS A 193 4.74 -20.61 -5.03
N GLN A 194 5.81 -20.32 -4.32
CA GLN A 194 6.56 -19.09 -4.44
C GLN A 194 7.54 -19.19 -5.62
N VAL A 195 7.70 -18.11 -6.37
CA VAL A 195 8.64 -18.00 -7.49
C VAL A 195 9.66 -16.88 -7.21
N LEU A 196 10.94 -17.20 -7.32
CA LEU A 196 12.04 -16.24 -7.21
C LEU A 196 12.81 -16.19 -8.53
N LEU A 197 12.88 -15.02 -9.15
CA LEU A 197 13.70 -14.76 -10.34
C LEU A 197 14.91 -13.94 -9.94
N ALA A 198 16.12 -14.46 -10.16
CA ALA A 198 17.36 -13.73 -9.97
C ALA A 198 18.04 -13.47 -11.31
N SER A 199 18.33 -12.21 -11.61
CA SER A 199 19.05 -11.83 -12.83
C SER A 199 19.96 -10.61 -12.62
N ALA A 200 20.95 -10.47 -13.50
CA ALA A 200 21.76 -9.27 -13.59
C ALA A 200 21.10 -8.19 -14.47
N THR A 201 20.32 -8.59 -15.45
CA THR A 201 19.69 -7.71 -16.46
C THR A 201 18.17 -7.76 -16.35
N TYR A 202 17.49 -6.90 -17.11
CA TYR A 202 16.03 -6.86 -17.11
C TYR A 202 15.41 -6.73 -18.51
N PRO A 203 15.63 -7.73 -19.38
CA PRO A 203 15.07 -7.73 -20.72
C PRO A 203 13.56 -8.04 -20.72
N GLU A 204 12.89 -7.69 -21.82
CA GLU A 204 11.42 -7.74 -21.97
C GLU A 204 10.82 -9.14 -21.74
N HIS A 205 11.57 -10.20 -22.08
CA HIS A 205 11.10 -11.57 -21.87
C HIS A 205 10.97 -11.96 -20.39
N ILE A 206 11.75 -11.37 -19.48
CA ILE A 206 11.56 -11.55 -18.03
C ILE A 206 10.22 -10.95 -17.60
N VAL A 207 9.88 -9.76 -18.11
CA VAL A 207 8.60 -9.08 -17.82
C VAL A 207 7.43 -9.97 -18.22
N ARG A 208 7.40 -10.42 -19.48
CA ARG A 208 6.34 -11.28 -20.03
C ARG A 208 6.20 -12.59 -19.27
N PHE A 209 7.32 -13.16 -18.84
CA PHE A 209 7.31 -14.36 -18.02
C PHE A 209 6.71 -14.09 -16.63
N SER A 210 7.12 -13.01 -15.97
CA SER A 210 6.63 -12.66 -14.63
C SER A 210 5.12 -12.42 -14.60
N GLU A 211 4.55 -11.76 -15.62
CA GLU A 211 3.10 -11.53 -15.75
C GLU A 211 2.30 -12.83 -15.88
N ARG A 212 2.91 -13.89 -16.43
CA ARG A 212 2.24 -15.15 -16.72
C ARG A 212 2.34 -16.16 -15.57
N TYR A 213 3.47 -16.17 -14.85
CA TYR A 213 3.84 -17.28 -13.98
C TYR A 213 4.03 -16.91 -12.50
N MET A 214 4.01 -15.63 -12.14
CA MET A 214 4.19 -15.13 -10.77
C MET A 214 2.92 -14.44 -10.26
N ARG A 215 2.72 -14.46 -8.94
CA ARG A 215 1.58 -13.87 -8.23
C ARG A 215 2.03 -12.61 -7.48
N ASP A 216 1.47 -11.44 -7.80
CA ASP A 216 1.76 -10.16 -7.14
C ASP A 216 3.28 -9.92 -6.91
N MET A 217 4.07 -10.13 -7.97
CA MET A 217 5.52 -10.05 -7.93
C MET A 217 6.01 -8.68 -7.43
N THR A 218 6.89 -8.68 -6.44
CA THR A 218 7.65 -7.49 -6.04
C THR A 218 9.02 -7.47 -6.73
N CYS A 219 9.37 -6.33 -7.33
CA CYS A 219 10.65 -6.15 -8.01
C CYS A 219 11.62 -5.34 -7.14
N ILE A 220 12.77 -5.93 -6.83
CA ILE A 220 13.86 -5.29 -6.09
C ILE A 220 14.99 -5.01 -7.07
N ARG A 221 15.31 -3.73 -7.27
CA ARG A 221 16.33 -3.28 -8.21
C ARG A 221 17.38 -2.46 -7.49
N LEU A 222 18.61 -2.99 -7.45
CA LEU A 222 19.78 -2.32 -6.90
C LEU A 222 20.81 -2.04 -7.98
N VAL A 223 20.36 -1.34 -9.02
CA VAL A 223 21.20 -0.81 -10.09
C VAL A 223 20.96 0.69 -10.12
N ASP A 224 21.89 1.47 -9.57
CA ASP A 224 21.85 2.93 -9.66
C ASP A 224 21.82 3.34 -11.14
N SER A 225 21.05 4.39 -11.44
CA SER A 225 20.61 4.83 -12.77
C SER A 225 21.70 5.24 -13.79
N GLU A 226 22.97 4.90 -13.57
CA GLU A 226 24.08 5.32 -14.43
C GLU A 226 24.94 4.18 -15.03
N SER A 227 25.11 2.99 -14.42
CA SER A 227 25.72 1.84 -15.12
C SER A 227 25.52 0.46 -14.43
N PRO A 228 25.31 -0.62 -15.20
CA PRO A 228 25.15 -1.98 -14.68
C PRO A 228 26.47 -2.70 -14.30
N SER A 229 27.64 -2.12 -14.59
CA SER A 229 28.94 -2.71 -14.23
C SER A 229 29.29 -2.58 -12.75
N LEU A 230 30.06 -3.52 -12.21
CA LEU A 230 30.60 -3.47 -10.84
C LEU A 230 31.53 -2.25 -10.66
N VAL A 231 31.39 -1.55 -9.54
CA VAL A 231 32.18 -0.33 -9.26
C VAL A 231 33.69 -0.64 -9.15
N GLY A 232 34.03 -1.84 -8.70
CA GLY A 232 35.41 -2.28 -8.49
C GLY A 232 36.19 -2.69 -9.74
N ILE A 233 35.60 -2.63 -10.94
CA ILE A 233 36.23 -3.09 -12.18
C ILE A 233 36.65 -1.90 -13.04
N GLN A 234 37.96 -1.77 -13.27
CA GLN A 234 38.49 -0.84 -14.27
C GLN A 234 38.55 -1.51 -15.64
N GLN A 235 38.05 -0.81 -16.66
CA GLN A 235 37.88 -1.36 -18.00
C GLN A 235 38.78 -0.64 -19.00
N PHE A 236 39.53 -1.43 -19.76
CA PHE A 236 40.49 -0.96 -20.75
C PHE A 236 40.24 -1.60 -22.10
N PHE A 237 40.63 -0.92 -23.18
CA PHE A 237 40.67 -1.53 -24.51
C PHE A 237 41.93 -1.15 -25.28
N ILE A 238 42.34 -2.03 -26.19
CA ILE A 238 43.46 -1.81 -27.13
C ILE A 238 42.92 -1.99 -28.54
N VAL A 239 43.25 -1.05 -29.42
CA VAL A 239 42.89 -1.07 -30.82
C VAL A 239 44.07 -1.59 -31.66
N ILE A 240 43.83 -2.61 -32.48
CA ILE A 240 44.82 -3.15 -33.43
C ILE A 240 44.45 -2.81 -34.89
N PRO A 241 45.43 -2.78 -35.81
CA PRO A 241 45.17 -2.60 -37.24
C PRO A 241 44.14 -3.61 -37.78
N TYR A 242 43.20 -3.12 -38.61
CA TYR A 242 42.26 -3.99 -39.29
C TYR A 242 42.97 -4.85 -40.34
N HIS A 243 42.53 -6.11 -40.48
CA HIS A 243 42.96 -6.99 -41.56
C HIS A 243 41.75 -7.76 -42.12
N PRO A 244 41.55 -7.83 -43.46
CA PRO A 244 40.37 -8.45 -44.06
C PRO A 244 40.31 -9.97 -43.89
N LEU A 245 41.46 -10.64 -43.72
CA LEU A 245 41.51 -12.05 -43.35
C LEU A 245 41.46 -12.22 -41.83
N GLU A 246 40.40 -12.86 -41.32
CA GLU A 246 40.21 -13.13 -39.89
C GLU A 246 41.36 -13.93 -39.24
N SER A 247 42.00 -14.84 -39.99
CA SER A 247 43.11 -15.64 -39.48
C SER A 247 44.32 -14.77 -39.12
N HIS A 248 44.65 -13.79 -39.97
CA HIS A 248 45.72 -12.83 -39.70
C HIS A 248 45.36 -11.90 -38.55
N LEU A 249 44.10 -11.46 -38.47
CA LEU A 249 43.63 -10.64 -37.36
C LEU A 249 43.75 -11.37 -36.02
N PHE A 250 43.33 -12.63 -35.99
CA PHE A 250 43.46 -13.48 -34.81
C PHE A 250 44.94 -13.69 -34.41
N GLU A 251 45.82 -13.95 -35.36
CA GLU A 251 47.27 -14.08 -35.09
C GLU A 251 47.86 -12.79 -34.48
N GLN A 252 47.47 -11.61 -34.98
CA GLN A 252 47.89 -10.33 -34.39
C GLN A 252 47.42 -10.19 -32.93
N LYS A 253 46.15 -10.51 -32.64
CA LYS A 253 45.61 -10.49 -31.27
C LYS A 253 46.38 -11.46 -30.35
N VAL A 254 46.72 -12.65 -30.84
CA VAL A 254 47.49 -13.64 -30.09
C VAL A 254 48.91 -13.14 -29.81
N LEU A 255 49.60 -12.57 -30.79
CA LEU A 255 50.94 -12.01 -30.59
C LEU A 255 50.93 -10.86 -29.57
N LEU A 256 49.91 -10.00 -29.62
CA LEU A 256 49.70 -8.96 -28.62
C LEU A 256 49.49 -9.57 -27.23
N LEU A 257 48.59 -10.54 -27.08
CA LEU A 257 48.34 -11.22 -25.80
C LEU A 257 49.63 -11.81 -25.20
N LEU A 258 50.42 -12.53 -26.00
CA LEU A 258 51.66 -13.16 -25.55
C LEU A 258 52.71 -12.12 -25.09
N ARG A 259 52.69 -10.90 -25.65
CA ARG A 259 53.54 -9.78 -25.20
C ARG A 259 53.01 -9.12 -23.93
N LEU A 260 51.69 -9.09 -23.73
CA LEU A 260 51.05 -8.46 -22.57
C LEU A 260 51.16 -9.30 -21.30
N LEU A 261 50.96 -10.63 -21.39
CA LEU A 261 50.90 -11.50 -20.21
C LEU A 261 52.11 -11.36 -19.25
N PRO A 262 53.37 -11.28 -19.72
CA PRO A 262 54.53 -11.09 -18.85
C PRO A 262 54.58 -9.74 -18.13
N GLN A 263 53.88 -8.72 -18.64
CA GLN A 263 53.88 -7.35 -18.10
C GLN A 263 52.76 -7.12 -17.09
N LEU A 264 51.74 -7.97 -17.09
CA LEU A 264 50.56 -7.84 -16.23
C LEU A 264 50.80 -8.55 -14.89
N LYS A 265 50.57 -7.87 -13.78
CA LYS A 265 50.54 -8.48 -12.43
C LYS A 265 49.11 -8.92 -12.10
N PHE A 266 48.83 -10.23 -12.12
CA PHE A 266 47.54 -10.80 -11.74
C PHE A 266 47.70 -12.10 -10.95
N ARG A 267 46.71 -12.44 -10.11
CA ARG A 267 46.66 -13.71 -9.39
C ARG A 267 46.10 -14.81 -10.25
N GLN A 268 44.92 -14.57 -10.83
CA GLN A 268 44.30 -15.47 -11.79
C GLN A 268 43.65 -14.64 -12.91
N CYS A 269 43.76 -15.14 -14.14
CA CYS A 269 43.26 -14.46 -15.33
C CYS A 269 42.29 -15.37 -16.10
N VAL A 270 41.20 -14.79 -16.62
CA VAL A 270 40.29 -15.46 -17.54
C VAL A 270 40.37 -14.80 -18.90
N ILE A 271 40.60 -15.60 -19.94
CA ILE A 271 40.73 -15.14 -21.32
C ILE A 271 39.57 -15.67 -22.15
N PHE A 272 38.74 -14.78 -22.68
CA PHE A 272 37.59 -15.10 -23.51
C PHE A 272 37.93 -15.08 -25.00
N SER A 273 37.48 -16.10 -25.72
CA SER A 273 37.57 -16.24 -27.19
C SER A 273 36.27 -16.86 -27.70
N ASN A 274 35.70 -16.34 -28.79
CA ASN A 274 34.39 -16.78 -29.28
C ASN A 274 34.44 -18.20 -29.88
N LEU A 275 35.56 -18.55 -30.53
CA LEU A 275 35.70 -19.82 -31.24
C LEU A 275 36.52 -20.85 -30.45
N ARG A 276 36.04 -22.09 -30.44
CA ARG A 276 36.67 -23.25 -29.78
C ARG A 276 38.11 -23.49 -30.26
N MET A 277 38.33 -23.54 -31.57
CA MET A 277 39.65 -23.85 -32.15
C MET A 277 40.68 -22.80 -31.74
N ARG A 278 40.25 -21.53 -31.67
CA ARG A 278 41.04 -20.40 -31.19
C ARG A 278 41.39 -20.54 -29.70
N SER A 279 40.44 -20.92 -28.85
CA SER A 279 40.69 -21.14 -27.41
C SER A 279 41.74 -22.22 -27.13
N SER A 280 41.71 -23.33 -27.88
CA SER A 280 42.71 -24.41 -27.73
C SER A 280 44.11 -23.94 -28.19
N ALA A 281 44.19 -23.27 -29.35
CA ALA A 281 45.45 -22.75 -29.88
C ALA A 281 46.08 -21.69 -28.97
N VAL A 282 45.27 -20.79 -28.40
CA VAL A 282 45.72 -19.79 -27.41
C VAL A 282 46.25 -20.48 -26.15
N CYS A 283 45.54 -21.49 -25.65
CA CYS A 283 45.97 -22.26 -24.47
C CYS A 283 47.34 -22.92 -24.68
N GLU A 284 47.59 -23.52 -25.84
CA GLU A 284 48.88 -24.13 -26.17
C GLU A 284 50.02 -23.11 -26.25
N ARG A 285 49.77 -21.94 -26.87
CA ARG A 285 50.78 -20.87 -26.96
C ARG A 285 51.11 -20.25 -25.61
N ILE A 286 50.11 -20.07 -24.73
CA ILE A 286 50.32 -19.57 -23.37
C ILE A 286 51.08 -20.61 -22.52
N LYS A 287 50.80 -21.90 -22.68
CA LYS A 287 51.59 -22.97 -22.03
C LYS A 287 53.05 -22.93 -22.46
N ALA A 288 53.34 -22.65 -23.74
CA ALA A 288 54.70 -22.51 -24.24
C ALA A 288 55.46 -21.32 -23.62
N LEU A 289 54.76 -20.29 -23.14
CA LEU A 289 55.35 -19.19 -22.36
C LEU A 289 55.63 -19.55 -20.88
N GLY A 290 55.25 -20.75 -20.42
CA GLY A 290 55.52 -21.22 -19.06
C GLY A 290 54.38 -21.01 -18.05
N TYR A 291 53.21 -20.54 -18.48
CA TYR A 291 52.06 -20.36 -17.58
C TYR A 291 51.22 -21.64 -17.42
N GLU A 292 50.83 -21.94 -16.18
CA GLU A 292 49.85 -22.98 -15.88
C GLU A 292 48.47 -22.58 -16.41
N THR A 293 48.10 -23.16 -17.55
CA THR A 293 46.91 -22.77 -18.32
C THR A 293 46.05 -23.97 -18.66
N THR A 294 44.74 -23.79 -18.60
CA THR A 294 43.75 -24.78 -19.08
C THR A 294 42.74 -24.11 -19.99
N PHE A 295 41.96 -24.90 -20.74
CA PHE A 295 40.86 -24.36 -21.53
C PHE A 295 39.56 -25.12 -21.31
N THR A 296 38.45 -24.40 -21.40
CA THR A 296 37.11 -24.99 -21.30
C THR A 296 36.18 -24.45 -22.39
N SER A 297 35.33 -25.31 -22.95
CA SER A 297 34.33 -24.94 -23.96
C SER A 297 33.16 -25.91 -23.92
N SER A 298 31.99 -25.51 -24.44
CA SER A 298 30.75 -26.30 -24.42
C SER A 298 30.89 -27.69 -25.04
N SER A 299 31.74 -27.81 -26.05
CA SER A 299 32.02 -29.05 -26.79
C SER A 299 32.90 -30.08 -26.06
N LEU A 300 33.54 -29.70 -24.95
CA LEU A 300 34.34 -30.63 -24.16
C LEU A 300 33.44 -31.57 -23.35
N ALA A 301 33.86 -32.83 -23.25
CA ALA A 301 33.25 -33.80 -22.35
C ALA A 301 33.20 -33.24 -20.91
N GLN A 302 32.08 -33.47 -20.21
CA GLN A 302 31.81 -32.89 -18.90
C GLN A 302 32.96 -33.12 -17.92
N ASN A 303 33.53 -34.33 -17.88
CA ASN A 303 34.63 -34.67 -16.97
C ASN A 303 35.86 -33.77 -17.15
N ARG A 304 36.16 -33.34 -18.38
CA ARG A 304 37.27 -32.41 -18.66
C ARG A 304 36.93 -30.98 -18.23
N ARG A 305 35.68 -30.53 -18.42
CA ARG A 305 35.20 -29.22 -17.96
C ARG A 305 35.24 -29.13 -16.43
N THR A 306 34.69 -30.14 -15.74
CA THR A 306 34.73 -30.21 -14.27
C THR A 306 36.17 -30.24 -13.74
N LYS A 307 37.09 -30.93 -14.43
CA LYS A 307 38.51 -30.91 -14.08
C LYS A 307 39.12 -29.51 -14.24
N ALA A 308 38.92 -28.85 -15.39
CA ALA A 308 39.44 -27.50 -15.64
C ALA A 308 38.94 -26.50 -14.60
N MET A 309 37.65 -26.54 -14.26
CA MET A 309 37.07 -25.70 -13.21
C MET A 309 37.64 -26.02 -11.84
N ARG A 310 37.76 -27.31 -11.48
CA ARG A 310 38.37 -27.73 -10.21
C ARG A 310 39.83 -27.28 -10.09
N ASP A 311 40.60 -27.34 -11.17
CA ASP A 311 41.99 -26.90 -11.17
C ASP A 311 42.08 -25.37 -10.98
N MET A 312 41.16 -24.60 -11.56
CA MET A 312 41.03 -23.16 -11.31
C MET A 312 40.68 -22.85 -9.85
N TYR A 313 39.67 -23.52 -9.27
CA TYR A 313 39.26 -23.36 -7.86
C TYR A 313 40.35 -23.75 -6.86
N LYS A 314 41.18 -24.74 -7.20
CA LYS A 314 42.27 -25.22 -6.33
C LYS A 314 43.59 -24.48 -6.56
N HIS A 315 43.60 -23.40 -7.35
CA HIS A 315 44.80 -22.63 -7.69
C HIS A 315 45.90 -23.44 -8.37
N LYS A 316 45.53 -24.49 -9.10
CA LYS A 316 46.46 -25.29 -9.94
C LYS A 316 46.55 -24.76 -11.38
N CYS A 317 45.91 -23.63 -11.63
CA CYS A 317 45.81 -23.00 -12.93
C CYS A 317 45.77 -21.48 -12.70
N GLN A 318 46.67 -20.76 -13.37
CA GLN A 318 46.77 -19.30 -13.29
C GLN A 318 45.93 -18.63 -14.37
N ILE A 319 45.82 -19.25 -15.56
CA ILE A 319 45.10 -18.70 -16.71
C ILE A 319 44.06 -19.70 -17.22
N LEU A 320 42.79 -19.27 -17.30
CA LEU A 320 41.71 -20.06 -17.91
C LEU A 320 41.32 -19.46 -19.26
N VAL A 321 41.52 -20.20 -20.35
CA VAL A 321 41.04 -19.81 -21.67
C VAL A 321 39.67 -20.43 -21.94
N THR A 322 38.70 -19.62 -22.34
CA THR A 322 37.31 -20.09 -22.38
C THR A 322 36.47 -19.38 -23.44
N THR A 323 35.38 -20.04 -23.82
CA THR A 323 34.27 -19.46 -24.59
C THR A 323 33.24 -18.85 -23.65
N ASP A 324 32.12 -18.35 -24.16
CA ASP A 324 31.03 -17.80 -23.35
C ASP A 324 30.38 -18.78 -22.38
N LEU A 325 30.69 -20.08 -22.46
CA LEU A 325 30.25 -21.09 -21.49
C LEU A 325 30.50 -20.66 -20.03
N THR A 326 31.64 -20.01 -19.75
CA THR A 326 32.00 -19.60 -18.38
C THR A 326 31.86 -18.10 -18.15
N SER A 327 31.27 -17.38 -19.10
CA SER A 327 31.06 -15.93 -18.98
C SER A 327 30.02 -15.58 -17.92
N ARG A 328 29.00 -16.44 -17.72
CA ARG A 328 27.86 -16.21 -16.80
C ARG A 328 27.88 -17.15 -15.60
N GLY A 329 27.34 -16.71 -14.46
CA GLY A 329 27.06 -17.49 -13.23
C GLY A 329 28.20 -18.18 -12.46
N ILE A 330 29.34 -18.51 -13.07
CA ILE A 330 30.45 -19.26 -12.43
C ILE A 330 31.27 -18.39 -11.46
N ASP A 331 31.29 -18.70 -10.16
CA ASP A 331 32.10 -18.02 -9.13
C ASP A 331 33.59 -18.30 -9.27
N LEU A 332 34.44 -17.27 -9.21
CA LEU A 332 35.90 -17.38 -9.33
C LEU A 332 36.54 -16.30 -8.44
N ASP A 333 36.54 -16.54 -7.13
CA ASP A 333 36.88 -15.58 -6.07
C ASP A 333 38.24 -14.87 -6.18
N TYR A 334 39.17 -15.45 -6.94
CA TYR A 334 40.56 -15.00 -7.04
C TYR A 334 40.93 -14.46 -8.41
N VAL A 335 39.97 -14.40 -9.34
CA VAL A 335 40.18 -13.75 -10.64
C VAL A 335 40.14 -12.25 -10.44
N ASP A 336 41.29 -11.62 -10.65
CA ASP A 336 41.46 -10.17 -10.60
C ASP A 336 41.72 -9.55 -11.99
N PHE A 337 41.81 -10.39 -13.04
CA PHE A 337 42.02 -9.94 -14.41
C PHE A 337 41.18 -10.72 -15.43
N VAL A 338 40.53 -10.00 -16.35
CA VAL A 338 39.79 -10.57 -17.49
C VAL A 338 40.33 -10.00 -18.79
N ILE A 339 40.56 -10.86 -19.79
CA ILE A 339 40.96 -10.45 -21.14
C ILE A 339 39.93 -10.98 -22.14
N SER A 340 39.33 -10.09 -22.94
CA SER A 340 38.48 -10.47 -24.07
C SER A 340 39.27 -10.35 -25.37
N MET A 341 39.61 -11.49 -25.99
CA MET A 341 40.28 -11.55 -27.29
C MET A 341 39.32 -11.18 -28.42
N ASP A 342 38.08 -11.63 -28.31
CA ASP A 342 37.01 -11.34 -29.26
C ASP A 342 35.88 -10.62 -28.51
N LEU A 343 35.21 -9.67 -29.15
CA LEU A 343 33.98 -9.08 -28.61
C LEU A 343 32.85 -10.11 -28.60
N PRO A 344 32.02 -10.18 -27.54
CA PRO A 344 30.82 -11.00 -27.56
C PRO A 344 29.81 -10.48 -28.58
N ASN A 345 28.90 -11.35 -29.02
CA ASN A 345 27.87 -10.99 -30.00
C ASN A 345 26.77 -10.08 -29.42
N ASP A 346 26.58 -10.12 -28.11
CA ASP A 346 25.56 -9.36 -27.39
C ASP A 346 26.14 -8.57 -26.21
N HIS A 347 25.45 -7.49 -25.85
CA HIS A 347 25.92 -6.54 -24.84
C HIS A 347 25.86 -7.13 -23.41
N GLU A 348 24.90 -7.99 -23.10
CA GLU A 348 24.77 -8.62 -21.79
C GLU A 348 25.96 -9.53 -21.49
N THR A 349 26.35 -10.36 -22.47
CA THR A 349 27.52 -11.24 -22.36
C THR A 349 28.80 -10.45 -22.07
N TYR A 350 28.94 -9.23 -22.61
CA TYR A 350 30.06 -8.35 -22.27
C TYR A 350 30.12 -8.03 -20.77
N LEU A 351 29.01 -7.58 -20.19
CA LEU A 351 28.92 -7.27 -18.75
C LEU A 351 29.23 -8.51 -17.88
N HIS A 352 28.77 -9.68 -18.29
CA HIS A 352 29.04 -10.92 -17.56
C HIS A 352 30.52 -11.36 -17.64
N ARG A 353 31.16 -11.21 -18.82
CA ARG A 353 32.59 -11.51 -19.01
C ARG A 353 33.45 -10.63 -18.10
N ILE A 354 33.25 -9.31 -18.13
CA ILE A 354 34.03 -8.40 -17.29
C ILE A 354 33.75 -8.65 -15.79
N GLY A 355 32.50 -8.94 -15.44
CA GLY A 355 32.06 -9.28 -14.08
C GLY A 355 32.60 -10.60 -13.51
N ARG A 356 33.50 -11.30 -14.24
CA ARG A 356 34.29 -12.41 -13.67
C ARG A 356 35.41 -11.91 -12.76
N ALA A 357 35.90 -10.69 -12.98
CA ALA A 357 36.78 -10.00 -12.05
C ALA A 357 35.96 -9.21 -11.02
N GLY A 358 36.59 -8.84 -9.89
CA GLY A 358 36.02 -7.90 -8.94
C GLY A 358 34.80 -8.39 -8.15
N ARG A 359 34.70 -9.71 -7.94
CA ARG A 359 33.59 -10.32 -7.20
C ARG A 359 33.55 -9.97 -5.73
N PHE A 360 32.33 -9.90 -5.19
CA PHE A 360 32.04 -9.50 -3.81
C PHE A 360 32.86 -8.28 -3.37
N GLY A 361 32.99 -7.29 -4.27
CA GLY A 361 33.54 -5.98 -3.98
C GLY A 361 35.06 -5.96 -3.94
N ALA A 362 35.70 -7.01 -4.46
CA ALA A 362 37.11 -6.99 -4.81
C ALA A 362 37.36 -6.04 -5.99
N PHE A 363 38.58 -5.53 -6.08
CA PHE A 363 39.01 -4.76 -7.25
C PHE A 363 39.57 -5.70 -8.33
N GLY A 364 39.31 -5.37 -9.59
CA GLY A 364 39.83 -6.11 -10.73
C GLY A 364 39.92 -5.26 -11.99
N CYS A 365 40.53 -5.83 -13.03
CA CYS A 365 40.70 -5.17 -14.32
C CYS A 365 40.14 -6.02 -15.45
N ALA A 366 39.58 -5.37 -16.46
CA ALA A 366 39.13 -6.01 -17.70
C ALA A 366 39.81 -5.33 -18.90
N LEU A 367 40.38 -6.12 -19.81
CA LEU A 367 41.01 -5.67 -21.04
C LEU A 367 40.29 -6.26 -22.25
N THR A 368 39.88 -5.41 -23.20
CA THR A 368 39.24 -5.85 -24.46
C THR A 368 40.14 -5.52 -25.65
N ILE A 369 40.43 -6.50 -26.50
CA ILE A 369 41.22 -6.30 -27.72
C ILE A 369 40.26 -6.18 -28.91
N VAL A 370 40.30 -5.05 -29.61
CA VAL A 370 39.43 -4.76 -30.76
C VAL A 370 40.25 -4.32 -31.95
N SER A 371 39.76 -4.57 -33.16
CA SER A 371 40.34 -4.05 -34.39
C SER A 371 39.66 -2.77 -34.86
N HIS A 372 40.38 -1.96 -35.64
CA HIS A 372 39.76 -0.85 -36.36
C HIS A 372 38.61 -1.34 -37.26
N GLY A 373 37.57 -0.53 -37.44
CA GLY A 373 36.39 -0.89 -38.23
C GLY A 373 35.24 -1.41 -37.37
N ASP A 374 34.72 -2.59 -37.70
CA ASP A 374 33.43 -3.05 -37.15
C ASP A 374 33.50 -3.46 -35.67
N GLU A 375 34.59 -4.08 -35.22
CA GLU A 375 34.76 -4.42 -33.79
C GLU A 375 34.81 -3.15 -32.91
N ARG A 376 35.47 -2.08 -33.37
CA ARG A 376 35.48 -0.80 -32.65
C ARG A 376 34.09 -0.19 -32.55
N LYS A 377 33.31 -0.17 -33.64
CA LYS A 377 31.92 0.32 -33.63
C LYS A 377 31.03 -0.49 -32.70
N GLN A 378 31.23 -1.81 -32.65
CA GLN A 378 30.51 -2.69 -31.74
C GLN A 378 30.84 -2.39 -30.28
N LEU A 379 32.12 -2.12 -29.94
CA LEU A 379 32.50 -1.71 -28.60
C LEU A 379 31.90 -0.33 -28.24
N GLU A 380 31.86 0.63 -29.17
CA GLU A 380 31.19 1.92 -28.97
C GLU A 380 29.68 1.77 -28.73
N SER A 381 29.03 0.81 -29.39
CA SER A 381 27.63 0.47 -29.13
C SER A 381 27.42 -0.01 -27.68
N ILE A 382 28.29 -0.90 -27.19
CA ILE A 382 28.27 -1.39 -25.80
C ILE A 382 28.54 -0.26 -24.80
N GLU A 383 29.50 0.62 -25.12
CA GLU A 383 29.86 1.80 -24.31
C GLU A 383 28.66 2.74 -24.15
N ASN A 384 27.95 3.02 -25.24
CA ASN A 384 26.80 3.92 -25.27
C ASN A 384 25.56 3.32 -24.59
N GLU A 385 25.27 2.04 -24.79
CA GLU A 385 24.07 1.40 -24.21
C GLU A 385 24.13 1.38 -22.67
N TYR A 386 25.31 1.10 -22.10
CA TYR A 386 25.47 0.94 -20.65
C TYR A 386 26.26 2.06 -19.97
N LYS A 387 26.60 3.13 -20.71
CA LYS A 387 27.39 4.28 -20.22
C LYS A 387 28.67 3.85 -19.51
N LEU A 388 29.43 2.94 -20.13
CA LEU A 388 30.65 2.40 -19.54
C LEU A 388 31.81 3.38 -19.68
N ASN A 389 32.67 3.47 -18.66
CA ASN A 389 33.89 4.27 -18.71
C ASN A 389 35.08 3.40 -19.19
N LEU A 390 35.27 3.31 -20.51
CA LEU A 390 36.34 2.54 -21.14
C LEU A 390 37.58 3.41 -21.40
N THR A 391 38.76 2.94 -20.99
CA THR A 391 40.02 3.67 -21.23
C THR A 391 40.84 3.00 -22.33
N GLU A 392 41.17 3.75 -23.39
CA GLU A 392 42.06 3.28 -24.45
C GLU A 392 43.53 3.23 -23.99
N ILE A 393 44.22 2.15 -24.35
CA ILE A 393 45.66 1.97 -24.09
C ILE A 393 46.39 1.84 -25.42
N ASP A 394 47.44 2.65 -25.59
CA ASP A 394 48.34 2.62 -26.74
C ASP A 394 49.65 1.87 -26.40
N GLU A 395 50.24 1.21 -27.40
CA GLU A 395 51.42 0.34 -27.29
C GLU A 395 52.69 1.08 -26.84
N GLY A 396 52.72 2.42 -26.96
CA GLY A 396 53.96 3.21 -26.90
C GLY A 396 54.51 3.61 -25.52
N ASN A 397 53.70 3.74 -24.45
CA ASN A 397 54.23 4.12 -23.12
C ASN A 397 53.25 4.01 -21.92
N ARG A 398 52.08 3.36 -22.08
CA ARG A 398 51.02 3.34 -21.04
C ARG A 398 50.83 1.99 -20.33
N PHE A 399 51.68 0.99 -20.57
CA PHE A 399 51.58 -0.31 -19.87
C PHE A 399 51.86 -0.23 -18.35
N GLN A 400 52.65 0.77 -17.91
CA GLN A 400 52.81 1.09 -16.48
C GLN A 400 51.48 1.48 -15.81
N LEU A 401 50.52 2.07 -16.53
CA LEU A 401 49.21 2.42 -15.96
C LEU A 401 48.41 1.17 -15.60
N LEU A 402 48.47 0.09 -16.38
CA LEU A 402 47.78 -1.18 -16.08
C LEU A 402 48.35 -1.85 -14.82
N SER A 403 49.67 -1.88 -14.67
CA SER A 403 50.32 -2.47 -13.48
C SER A 403 50.14 -1.60 -12.23
N ASP A 404 50.23 -0.28 -12.38
CA ASP A 404 50.11 0.67 -11.28
C ASP A 404 48.66 0.83 -10.81
N SER A 405 47.66 0.66 -11.67
CA SER A 405 46.24 0.78 -11.29
C SER A 405 45.82 -0.21 -10.21
N LEU A 406 46.32 -1.46 -10.29
CA LEU A 406 46.08 -2.48 -9.26
C LEU A 406 46.81 -2.18 -7.93
N GLU A 407 47.98 -1.53 -7.96
CA GLU A 407 48.70 -1.09 -6.76
C GLU A 407 48.09 0.20 -6.16
N ARG A 408 47.71 1.19 -7.00
CA ARG A 408 47.08 2.45 -6.59
C ARG A 408 45.73 2.23 -5.89
N MET A 409 44.92 1.27 -6.35
CA MET A 409 43.66 0.90 -5.68
C MET A 409 43.88 0.32 -4.28
N LYS A 410 44.96 -0.46 -4.06
CA LYS A 410 45.33 -0.96 -2.73
C LYS A 410 45.79 0.17 -1.79
N VAL A 411 46.54 1.15 -2.31
CA VAL A 411 47.06 2.29 -1.53
C VAL A 411 45.97 3.32 -1.19
N PHE A 412 44.98 3.50 -2.04
CA PHE A 412 43.85 4.42 -1.79
C PHE A 412 43.02 4.01 -0.56
N LEU A 413 42.89 2.69 -0.31
CA LEU A 413 42.23 2.13 0.88
C LEU A 413 43.04 2.33 2.18
N LEU A 414 44.36 2.18 2.13
CA LEU A 414 45.25 2.49 3.27
C LEU A 414 45.20 3.97 3.65
N ARG A 415 45.01 4.87 2.67
CA ARG A 415 44.81 6.32 2.94
C ARG A 415 43.41 6.66 3.46
N SER A 416 42.39 5.88 3.12
CA SER A 416 41.00 6.09 3.56
C SER A 416 40.80 5.70 5.04
N LEU A 417 41.48 4.64 5.50
CA LEU A 417 41.46 4.22 6.92
C LEU A 417 42.14 5.24 7.86
N ASN A 418 43.07 6.05 7.36
CA ASN A 418 43.76 7.07 8.16
C ASN A 418 42.96 8.37 8.37
N ARG A 419 41.90 8.66 7.59
CA ARG A 419 41.08 9.86 7.82
C ARG A 419 40.17 9.75 9.05
N ALA A 420 39.67 8.56 9.35
CA ALA A 420 38.88 8.33 10.57
C ALA A 420 39.75 8.46 11.83
N ALA A 421 40.97 7.89 11.82
CA ALA A 421 41.91 8.02 12.93
C ALA A 421 42.31 9.48 13.20
N TRP A 422 42.46 10.30 12.15
CA TRP A 422 42.71 11.75 12.29
C TRP A 422 41.49 12.52 12.82
N CYS A 423 40.26 12.15 12.42
CA CYS A 423 39.06 12.78 12.95
C CYS A 423 38.80 12.42 14.42
N TYR A 424 39.03 11.17 14.83
CA TYR A 424 38.92 10.75 16.23
C TYR A 424 40.05 11.31 17.09
N ALA A 425 41.27 11.42 16.56
CA ALA A 425 42.36 12.10 17.25
C ALA A 425 42.08 13.61 17.39
N TYR A 426 41.48 14.25 16.38
CA TYR A 426 41.12 15.68 16.40
C TYR A 426 39.94 15.98 17.33
N ILE A 427 38.91 15.14 17.34
CA ILE A 427 37.78 15.22 18.28
C ILE A 427 38.26 14.90 19.70
N GLY A 428 39.14 13.92 19.88
CA GLY A 428 39.79 13.61 21.16
C GLY A 428 40.67 14.76 21.66
N LEU A 429 41.40 15.44 20.77
CA LEU A 429 42.19 16.63 21.09
C LEU A 429 41.29 17.82 21.46
N LEU A 430 40.17 18.01 20.78
CA LEU A 430 39.16 19.03 21.09
C LEU A 430 38.47 18.76 22.43
N TYR A 431 38.13 17.51 22.74
CA TYR A 431 37.58 17.12 24.04
C TYR A 431 38.61 17.25 25.16
N ALA A 432 39.88 16.89 24.91
CA ALA A 432 40.97 17.09 25.87
C ALA A 432 41.25 18.59 26.11
N LEU A 433 41.22 19.42 25.06
CA LEU A 433 41.36 20.87 25.17
C LEU A 433 40.16 21.51 25.87
N TYR A 434 38.94 21.02 25.63
CA TYR A 434 37.74 21.47 26.33
C TYR A 434 37.78 21.07 27.81
N PHE A 435 38.20 19.84 28.13
CA PHE A 435 38.39 19.37 29.51
C PHE A 435 39.48 20.16 30.24
N VAL A 436 40.59 20.48 29.56
CA VAL A 436 41.65 21.31 30.14
C VAL A 436 41.19 22.75 30.33
N TYR A 437 40.49 23.35 29.36
CA TYR A 437 40.12 24.78 29.42
C TYR A 437 38.90 25.09 30.30
N PHE A 438 37.91 24.19 30.38
CA PHE A 438 36.69 24.40 31.16
C PHE A 438 36.65 23.68 32.50
N ILE A 439 37.48 22.64 32.73
CA ILE A 439 37.51 21.90 34.00
C ILE A 439 38.83 22.12 34.73
N VAL A 440 39.97 21.97 34.05
CA VAL A 440 41.29 22.08 34.71
C VAL A 440 41.70 23.53 34.97
N VAL A 441 41.49 24.46 34.04
CA VAL A 441 41.87 25.88 34.18
C VAL A 441 41.10 26.61 35.30
N PRO A 442 39.78 26.39 35.51
CA PRO A 442 39.08 26.94 36.67
C PRO A 442 39.50 26.29 37.99
N ALA A 443 39.78 24.98 37.99
CA ALA A 443 40.27 24.26 39.17
C ALA A 443 41.69 24.68 39.58
N TYR A 444 42.54 25.07 38.62
CA TYR A 444 43.88 25.59 38.89
C TYR A 444 43.91 27.09 39.22
N ARG A 445 42.86 27.86 38.93
CA ARG A 445 42.75 29.28 39.33
C ARG A 445 42.58 29.48 40.85
N GLN A 446 42.28 28.43 41.61
CA GLN A 446 42.21 28.47 43.08
C GLN A 446 43.51 28.11 43.80
N ARG A 447 44.59 27.73 43.09
CA ARG A 447 45.91 27.48 43.71
C ARG A 447 47.00 28.21 42.90
N GLN A 448 47.73 29.07 43.59
CA GLN A 448 48.66 30.07 43.05
C GLN A 448 49.77 29.54 42.10
N GLN A 449 50.23 30.49 41.28
CA GLN A 449 51.50 30.59 40.53
C GLN A 449 51.70 29.74 39.25
N LEU A 450 51.34 30.34 38.11
CA LEU A 450 51.96 30.08 36.81
C LEU A 450 52.53 31.41 36.29
N SER A 451 53.77 31.39 35.77
CA SER A 451 54.49 32.58 35.32
C SER A 451 54.01 33.09 33.95
N ASP A 452 54.15 34.39 33.72
CA ASP A 452 53.66 35.13 32.54
C ASP A 452 54.14 34.60 31.17
N GLY A 453 55.17 33.73 31.14
CA GLY A 453 55.65 33.08 29.92
C GLY A 453 54.67 32.05 29.32
N TYR A 454 53.88 31.36 30.14
CA TYR A 454 52.98 30.29 29.67
C TYR A 454 51.70 30.84 29.02
N LEU A 455 51.25 32.02 29.45
CA LEU A 455 50.11 32.73 28.86
C LEU A 455 50.44 33.36 27.50
N ASN A 456 51.70 33.72 27.26
CA ASN A 456 52.13 34.27 25.98
C ASN A 456 52.23 33.19 24.88
N LEU A 457 52.57 31.94 25.22
CA LEU A 457 52.62 30.84 24.27
C LEU A 457 51.23 30.42 23.76
N ILE A 458 50.19 30.51 24.61
CA ILE A 458 48.80 30.22 24.24
C ILE A 458 48.22 31.32 23.33
N ARG A 459 48.62 32.58 23.53
CA ARG A 459 48.17 33.71 22.70
C ARG A 459 48.77 33.74 21.29
N THR A 460 50.03 33.33 21.11
CA THR A 460 50.66 33.31 19.78
C THR A 460 50.26 32.10 18.93
N THR A 461 49.87 30.99 19.55
CA THR A 461 49.50 29.77 18.80
C THR A 461 48.07 29.82 18.21
N LEU A 462 47.23 30.76 18.68
CA LEU A 462 45.81 30.89 18.26
C LEU A 462 45.51 32.09 17.35
N ALA A 463 46.53 32.79 16.84
CA ALA A 463 46.37 33.93 15.94
C ALA A 463 46.69 33.53 14.48
N PRO A 464 45.78 32.80 13.80
CA PRO A 464 45.03 33.48 12.74
C PRO A 464 43.65 32.86 12.49
N LEU A 465 42.57 33.61 12.72
CA LEU A 465 41.26 33.41 12.06
C LEU A 465 40.39 34.65 12.33
N SER A 466 40.59 35.70 11.54
CA SER A 466 39.69 36.86 11.46
C SER A 466 39.72 37.47 10.06
N TYR A 467 38.52 37.75 9.52
CA TYR A 467 38.16 38.44 8.26
C TYR A 467 38.31 37.59 6.98
N SER A 468 37.36 37.52 6.02
CA SER A 468 36.07 38.19 5.81
C SER A 468 35.36 37.53 4.61
N HIS A 469 34.03 37.36 4.66
CA HIS A 469 33.06 37.64 3.57
C HIS A 469 31.70 36.99 3.89
N GLU A 470 30.84 37.76 4.56
CA GLU A 470 29.38 37.66 4.40
C GLU A 470 28.99 38.46 3.15
N ALA A 471 28.30 37.83 2.20
CA ALA A 471 27.16 38.38 1.45
C ALA A 471 26.86 37.51 0.20
N LYS A 472 25.55 37.24 0.01
CA LYS A 472 24.89 36.58 -1.14
C LYS A 472 24.90 35.05 -1.17
N LEU A 473 23.80 34.44 -0.74
CA LEU A 473 23.09 33.35 -1.44
C LEU A 473 21.79 33.01 -0.69
N THR A 474 20.89 33.99 -0.68
CA THR A 474 19.44 33.76 -0.67
C THR A 474 18.89 34.45 -1.91
N ASP A 475 17.91 33.80 -2.53
CA ASP A 475 17.22 34.11 -3.79
C ASP A 475 17.86 33.67 -5.13
N GLN A 476 17.01 32.89 -5.83
CA GLN A 476 16.81 32.75 -7.27
C GLN A 476 17.13 31.39 -7.96
N TYR A 477 16.04 30.90 -8.57
CA TYR A 477 15.86 29.89 -9.62
C TYR A 477 15.51 28.43 -9.25
N CYS A 478 14.22 28.29 -8.91
CA CYS A 478 13.28 27.38 -9.60
C CYS A 478 13.33 27.56 -11.14
N GLN A 479 12.85 26.55 -11.88
CA GLN A 479 12.87 26.32 -13.34
C GLN A 479 14.16 25.61 -13.78
N ILE A 480 14.14 24.34 -14.21
CA ILE A 480 13.38 23.83 -15.35
C ILE A 480 12.95 22.37 -15.08
N CYS A 481 11.67 22.17 -14.78
CA CYS A 481 10.92 21.02 -15.27
C CYS A 481 10.44 21.38 -16.67
N SER A 482 11.01 20.79 -17.71
CA SER A 482 10.36 20.63 -19.02
C SER A 482 11.26 19.78 -19.91
N ASN A 483 10.96 18.48 -20.01
CA ASN A 483 10.86 17.80 -21.29
C ASN A 483 10.27 16.37 -21.14
N TYR A 484 9.08 16.23 -21.73
CA TYR A 484 8.52 15.04 -22.41
C TYR A 484 8.34 13.73 -21.61
N ARG A 485 7.10 13.45 -21.15
CA ARG A 485 5.98 12.75 -21.84
C ARG A 485 5.96 11.24 -21.53
N PRO A 486 4.87 10.71 -20.94
CA PRO A 486 4.55 9.30 -21.04
C PRO A 486 3.43 9.09 -22.07
N GLU A 487 3.73 8.40 -23.17
CA GLU A 487 2.72 7.74 -23.99
C GLU A 487 2.36 6.39 -23.37
N ARG A 488 1.07 6.30 -22.98
CA ARG A 488 0.11 5.22 -23.27
C ARG A 488 0.61 3.77 -23.11
N SER A 489 0.18 3.08 -22.05
CA SER A 489 -1.11 2.38 -21.92
C SER A 489 -1.30 1.22 -22.91
N HIS A 490 -1.52 0.01 -22.38
CA HIS A 490 -2.68 -0.85 -22.66
C HIS A 490 -2.59 -2.11 -21.77
N HIS A 491 -3.51 -2.28 -20.82
CA HIS A 491 -4.72 -3.12 -20.88
C HIS A 491 -4.47 -4.54 -20.34
N CYS A 492 -5.19 -4.94 -19.28
CA CYS A 492 -6.44 -5.70 -19.37
C CYS A 492 -6.22 -7.03 -20.14
N ARG A 493 -6.49 -8.23 -19.62
CA ARG A 493 -7.62 -8.65 -18.79
C ARG A 493 -7.51 -10.18 -18.56
N LEU A 494 -7.98 -10.62 -17.39
CA LEU A 494 -8.91 -11.75 -17.19
C LEU A 494 -8.45 -13.22 -17.21
N CYS A 495 -8.59 -13.80 -16.01
CA CYS A 495 -9.11 -15.13 -15.72
C CYS A 495 -10.13 -15.67 -16.75
N LYS A 496 -10.01 -16.96 -17.05
CA LYS A 496 -10.96 -18.00 -16.62
C LYS A 496 -10.59 -19.33 -17.27
N HIS A 497 -10.72 -20.43 -16.53
CA HIS A 497 -11.16 -21.79 -16.94
C HIS A 497 -11.54 -22.50 -15.61
N CYS A 498 -12.66 -23.20 -15.46
CA CYS A 498 -13.09 -24.46 -16.13
C CYS A 498 -14.63 -24.66 -15.96
N ILE A 499 -15.46 -25.06 -16.96
CA ILE A 499 -15.70 -26.39 -17.61
C ILE A 499 -16.55 -27.35 -16.71
N PRO A 500 -17.43 -28.27 -17.20
CA PRO A 500 -18.24 -28.42 -18.44
C PRO A 500 -19.75 -28.79 -18.19
N ILE A 501 -20.57 -28.93 -19.24
CA ILE A 501 -21.44 -30.10 -19.55
C ILE A 501 -21.95 -29.98 -21.01
N GLN A 502 -22.28 -31.13 -21.60
CA GLN A 502 -22.21 -31.55 -23.00
C GLN A 502 -23.35 -31.16 -23.97
N ASP A 503 -22.95 -31.14 -25.25
CA ASP A 503 -23.59 -31.70 -26.46
C ASP A 503 -24.63 -30.95 -27.35
N HIS A 504 -24.30 -31.05 -28.66
CA HIS A 504 -25.09 -31.09 -29.91
C HIS A 504 -25.35 -29.82 -30.78
N HIS A 505 -24.80 -29.91 -32.03
CA HIS A 505 -25.33 -29.56 -33.38
C HIS A 505 -25.96 -28.17 -33.64
N CYS A 506 -25.94 -27.51 -34.81
CA CYS A 506 -25.25 -27.53 -36.11
C CYS A 506 -25.89 -26.36 -36.95
N VAL A 507 -25.20 -25.81 -37.97
CA VAL A 507 -25.75 -25.23 -39.23
C VAL A 507 -26.34 -23.78 -39.30
N PHE A 508 -25.55 -22.89 -39.95
CA PHE A 508 -25.82 -21.99 -41.10
C PHE A 508 -26.64 -20.65 -41.08
N VAL A 509 -26.17 -19.80 -42.02
CA VAL A 509 -26.75 -18.67 -42.79
C VAL A 509 -26.72 -17.25 -42.18
N GLY A 510 -26.08 -16.33 -42.90
CA GLY A 510 -26.13 -14.89 -42.65
C GLY A 510 -27.06 -14.14 -43.59
N ALA A 511 -27.22 -12.83 -43.38
CA ALA A 511 -27.56 -11.84 -44.41
C ALA A 511 -27.52 -10.41 -43.84
N CYS A 512 -27.09 -9.49 -44.69
CA CYS A 512 -27.18 -8.03 -44.58
C CYS A 512 -28.66 -7.56 -44.55
N ILE A 513 -28.92 -6.30 -44.13
CA ILE A 513 -29.68 -5.28 -44.91
C ILE A 513 -29.78 -3.93 -44.16
N ALA A 514 -29.51 -2.86 -44.94
CA ALA A 514 -29.96 -1.44 -44.94
C ALA A 514 -29.87 -0.59 -43.65
N THR A 515 -29.16 0.55 -43.58
CA THR A 515 -29.22 1.84 -44.32
C THR A 515 -30.55 2.60 -44.28
N ASN A 516 -30.57 3.72 -43.54
CA ASN A 516 -31.09 5.07 -43.86
C ASN A 516 -31.09 5.85 -42.52
N GLY A 517 -30.47 7.01 -42.31
CA GLY A 517 -30.22 8.13 -43.19
C GLY A 517 -31.10 9.30 -42.74
N HIS A 518 -30.58 10.24 -41.92
CA HIS A 518 -30.71 11.69 -42.10
C HIS A 518 -30.02 12.48 -40.97
N LYS A 519 -29.49 13.64 -41.38
CA LYS A 519 -28.58 14.57 -40.69
C LYS A 519 -29.37 15.84 -40.21
N PRO A 520 -28.73 16.80 -39.52
CA PRO A 520 -29.19 17.44 -38.28
C PRO A 520 -29.87 18.81 -38.50
N LEU A 521 -30.52 19.38 -37.47
CA LEU A 521 -30.77 20.82 -37.40
C LEU A 521 -30.94 21.35 -35.96
N ALA A 522 -30.27 22.49 -35.75
CA ALA A 522 -30.57 23.64 -34.89
C ALA A 522 -30.41 23.58 -33.35
N LYS A 523 -29.51 24.45 -32.88
CA LYS A 523 -29.41 25.01 -31.53
C LYS A 523 -30.67 25.80 -31.16
N GLN A 524 -31.15 25.65 -29.93
CA GLN A 524 -31.86 26.69 -29.20
C GLN A 524 -31.50 26.62 -27.72
N ASP A 525 -31.23 27.79 -27.16
CA ASP A 525 -30.96 28.03 -25.75
C ASP A 525 -32.20 27.71 -24.89
N SER A 526 -32.03 26.87 -23.88
CA SER A 526 -32.88 26.87 -22.69
C SER A 526 -32.12 26.34 -21.50
N LYS A 527 -31.87 27.21 -20.51
CA LYS A 527 -31.62 26.83 -19.13
C LYS A 527 -32.84 26.04 -18.65
N SER A 528 -32.72 24.72 -18.54
CA SER A 528 -33.74 23.85 -17.96
C SER A 528 -33.11 22.98 -16.88
N THR A 529 -33.62 23.17 -15.67
CA THR A 529 -33.53 22.33 -14.48
C THR A 529 -33.39 20.84 -14.79
N ALA A 530 -32.35 20.22 -14.23
CA ALA A 530 -32.11 18.79 -14.35
C ALA A 530 -32.88 18.03 -13.25
N ILE A 531 -33.90 17.28 -13.66
CA ILE A 531 -34.86 16.57 -12.82
C ILE A 531 -34.67 15.05 -13.00
N VAL A 532 -34.82 14.26 -11.92
CA VAL A 532 -35.29 12.87 -11.99
C VAL A 532 -36.79 12.88 -11.71
N GLU A 533 -37.61 12.98 -12.77
CA GLU A 533 -38.99 12.49 -12.77
C GLU A 533 -39.09 11.54 -13.96
N VAL A 534 -38.90 10.24 -13.69
CA VAL A 534 -39.36 9.22 -14.63
C VAL A 534 -40.86 9.10 -14.39
N ASN A 535 -41.65 9.52 -15.38
CA ASN A 535 -43.11 9.51 -15.32
C ASN A 535 -43.68 8.18 -14.82
N SER A 536 -44.60 8.31 -13.86
CA SER A 536 -45.68 7.38 -13.47
C SER A 536 -45.30 5.92 -13.22
N LEU A 537 -45.22 5.55 -11.93
CA LEU A 537 -45.59 4.21 -11.50
C LEU A 537 -46.89 4.31 -10.70
N SER A 538 -47.88 3.59 -11.22
CA SER A 538 -49.18 3.28 -10.64
C SER A 538 -49.11 2.91 -9.15
N GLU A 539 -50.22 3.15 -8.44
CA GLU A 539 -50.48 2.80 -7.03
C GLU A 539 -50.31 1.30 -6.67
N ASP A 540 -49.87 0.45 -7.60
CA ASP A 540 -49.78 -1.01 -7.46
C ASP A 540 -48.36 -1.60 -7.41
N ASN A 541 -47.29 -0.79 -7.42
CA ASN A 541 -45.93 -1.33 -7.25
C ASN A 541 -45.58 -1.45 -5.76
N GLN A 542 -45.79 -2.64 -5.19
CA GLN A 542 -45.16 -3.04 -3.93
C GLN A 542 -43.66 -2.77 -4.01
N HIS A 543 -43.17 -1.86 -3.15
CA HIS A 543 -41.74 -1.57 -3.03
C HIS A 543 -41.03 -2.82 -2.51
N VAL A 544 -40.48 -3.63 -3.41
CA VAL A 544 -39.62 -4.76 -3.06
C VAL A 544 -38.39 -4.20 -2.34
N ASN A 545 -38.12 -4.68 -1.12
CA ASN A 545 -36.90 -4.29 -0.42
C ASN A 545 -35.72 -4.82 -1.23
N PRO A 546 -34.70 -4.01 -1.55
CA PRO A 546 -33.53 -4.48 -2.30
C PRO A 546 -32.71 -5.58 -1.60
N ALA A 547 -32.98 -5.85 -0.32
CA ALA A 547 -32.47 -7.02 0.39
C ALA A 547 -33.15 -8.34 -0.06
N ASP A 548 -34.29 -8.26 -0.74
CA ASP A 548 -35.03 -9.40 -1.27
C ASP A 548 -34.31 -9.97 -2.51
N HIS A 549 -33.89 -11.23 -2.40
CA HIS A 549 -33.25 -12.00 -3.46
C HIS A 549 -33.73 -13.46 -3.36
N ASP A 550 -33.38 -14.31 -4.33
CA ASP A 550 -33.91 -15.68 -4.45
C ASP A 550 -33.99 -16.45 -3.12
N GLY A 551 -35.20 -16.51 -2.52
CA GLY A 551 -35.49 -17.21 -1.26
C GLY A 551 -35.48 -16.37 0.02
N VAL A 552 -35.26 -15.04 -0.04
CA VAL A 552 -35.25 -14.11 1.11
C VAL A 552 -36.33 -13.04 0.89
N THR A 553 -37.29 -12.93 1.82
CA THR A 553 -38.40 -11.96 1.79
C THR A 553 -38.35 -11.01 2.99
N SER A 554 -38.57 -9.73 2.74
CA SER A 554 -38.55 -8.65 3.72
C SER A 554 -39.94 -8.16 4.16
N ASP A 555 -41.01 -8.84 3.76
CA ASP A 555 -42.41 -8.53 4.11
C ASP A 555 -42.68 -8.75 5.61
N TYR A 556 -42.06 -7.92 6.44
CA TYR A 556 -42.24 -7.84 7.88
C TYR A 556 -43.00 -6.55 8.18
N SER A 557 -44.26 -6.70 8.59
CA SER A 557 -44.97 -5.65 9.30
C SER A 557 -44.89 -5.92 10.79
N ILE A 558 -44.46 -4.95 11.58
CA ILE A 558 -44.48 -5.08 13.05
C ILE A 558 -45.80 -4.53 13.61
N ASN A 559 -46.34 -5.23 14.61
CA ASN A 559 -47.41 -4.71 15.45
C ASN A 559 -47.05 -5.00 16.91
N VAL A 560 -46.90 -3.95 17.71
CA VAL A 560 -46.53 -4.09 19.13
C VAL A 560 -47.80 -4.01 19.98
N GLU A 561 -48.26 -5.17 20.45
CA GLU A 561 -49.41 -5.26 21.36
C GLU A 561 -48.99 -4.90 22.79
N SER A 562 -49.21 -3.63 23.17
CA SER A 562 -48.84 -3.12 24.49
C SER A 562 -49.81 -2.04 24.96
N LYS A 563 -50.16 -2.05 26.26
CA LYS A 563 -50.93 -0.94 26.89
C LYS A 563 -50.16 0.40 26.87
N ASN A 564 -48.85 0.35 26.65
CA ASN A 564 -47.98 1.52 26.58
C ASN A 564 -47.76 2.03 25.16
N THR A 565 -48.32 1.37 24.14
CA THR A 565 -48.15 1.75 22.74
C THR A 565 -49.50 1.93 22.07
N THR A 566 -49.71 3.05 21.40
CA THR A 566 -50.93 3.31 20.64
C THR A 566 -50.60 3.65 19.20
N TYR A 567 -51.21 2.91 18.27
CA TYR A 567 -51.11 3.14 16.84
C TYR A 567 -52.36 3.89 16.37
N SER A 568 -52.17 5.11 15.90
CA SER A 568 -53.19 5.88 15.17
C SER A 568 -52.81 5.99 13.70
N ASN A 569 -53.69 6.53 12.86
CA ASN A 569 -53.34 6.77 11.44
C ASN A 569 -52.18 7.77 11.29
N GLU A 570 -52.06 8.72 12.23
CA GLU A 570 -51.06 9.78 12.14
C GLU A 570 -49.78 9.49 12.92
N TYR A 571 -49.90 8.86 14.10
CA TYR A 571 -48.80 8.71 15.05
C TYR A 571 -48.71 7.30 15.64
N ILE A 572 -47.47 6.91 15.97
CA ILE A 572 -47.14 5.88 16.95
C ILE A 572 -46.79 6.62 18.23
N GLU A 573 -47.52 6.38 19.31
CA GLU A 573 -47.16 6.89 20.63
C GLU A 573 -46.69 5.75 21.51
N SER A 574 -45.59 5.96 22.23
CA SER A 574 -45.04 4.96 23.14
C SER A 574 -44.63 5.57 24.47
N LYS A 575 -45.14 4.99 25.56
CA LYS A 575 -44.74 5.32 26.93
C LYS A 575 -43.55 4.46 27.33
N TYR A 576 -42.45 5.12 27.66
CA TYR A 576 -41.18 4.48 27.99
C TYR A 576 -40.67 4.96 29.34
N THR A 577 -40.09 4.05 30.11
CA THR A 577 -39.42 4.38 31.39
C THR A 577 -37.92 4.23 31.21
N TYR A 578 -37.22 5.36 31.17
CA TYR A 578 -35.77 5.41 31.11
C TYR A 578 -35.19 5.26 32.53
N GLU A 579 -34.44 4.19 32.75
CA GLU A 579 -33.75 3.95 34.01
C GLU A 579 -32.27 4.34 33.88
N MET A 580 -31.79 5.14 34.82
CA MET A 580 -30.41 5.64 34.84
C MET A 580 -29.89 5.65 36.28
N ASN A 581 -28.62 5.31 36.45
CA ASN A 581 -27.95 5.42 37.74
C ASN A 581 -27.33 6.81 37.93
N ASP A 582 -27.69 7.46 39.03
CA ASP A 582 -27.00 8.65 39.55
C ASP A 582 -25.90 8.18 40.51
N CYS A 583 -24.65 8.58 40.24
CA CYS A 583 -23.47 8.03 40.90
C CYS A 583 -22.70 9.13 41.64
N GLN A 584 -22.46 8.92 42.94
CA GLN A 584 -21.64 9.80 43.78
C GLN A 584 -20.39 9.06 44.22
N VAL A 585 -19.21 9.63 43.94
CA VAL A 585 -17.92 9.04 44.29
C VAL A 585 -17.28 9.82 45.44
N ASP A 586 -17.06 9.17 46.57
CA ASP A 586 -16.26 9.73 47.67
C ASP A 586 -14.77 9.49 47.35
N GLN A 587 -14.04 10.56 47.03
CA GLN A 587 -12.63 10.49 46.65
C GLN A 587 -11.72 10.04 47.80
N ASN A 588 -12.11 10.25 49.06
CA ASN A 588 -11.31 9.89 50.22
C ASN A 588 -11.46 8.40 50.57
N THR A 589 -12.70 7.90 50.55
CA THR A 589 -12.99 6.49 50.91
C THR A 589 -13.00 5.55 49.70
N LYS A 590 -12.94 6.08 48.47
CA LYS A 590 -13.13 5.37 47.21
C LYS A 590 -14.45 4.60 47.12
N ARG A 591 -15.45 4.96 47.93
CA ARG A 591 -16.79 4.37 47.89
C ARG A 591 -17.63 5.05 46.80
N VAL A 592 -18.38 4.23 46.06
CA VAL A 592 -19.34 4.72 45.05
C VAL A 592 -20.75 4.45 45.57
N LYS A 593 -21.54 5.52 45.74
CA LYS A 593 -22.97 5.44 46.03
C LYS A 593 -23.73 5.52 44.71
N ILE A 594 -24.51 4.48 44.41
CA ILE A 594 -25.30 4.35 43.19
C ILE A 594 -26.78 4.52 43.55
N ILE A 595 -27.46 5.46 42.90
CA ILE A 595 -28.88 5.79 43.13
C ILE A 595 -29.64 5.56 41.81
N PRO A 596 -30.35 4.44 41.66
CA PRO A 596 -31.19 4.20 40.49
C PRO A 596 -32.33 5.23 40.41
N ARG A 597 -32.48 5.87 39.25
CA ARG A 597 -33.53 6.85 38.93
C ARG A 597 -34.38 6.34 37.77
N LYS A 598 -35.66 6.73 37.75
CA LYS A 598 -36.58 6.46 36.66
C LYS A 598 -37.14 7.76 36.11
N TYR A 599 -37.14 7.88 34.79
CA TYR A 599 -37.68 9.02 34.06
C TYR A 599 -38.71 8.51 33.06
N HIS A 600 -39.89 9.09 33.05
CA HIS A 600 -40.97 8.66 32.17
C HIS A 600 -41.06 9.58 30.95
N TYR A 601 -41.01 8.96 29.79
CA TYR A 601 -41.11 9.60 28.48
C TYR A 601 -42.37 9.10 27.77
N THR A 602 -43.02 9.99 27.03
CA THR A 602 -43.96 9.62 25.98
C THR A 602 -43.38 10.06 24.65
N PHE A 603 -42.93 9.11 23.84
CA PHE A 603 -42.49 9.35 22.47
C PHE A 603 -43.70 9.39 21.54
N ARG A 604 -43.63 10.23 20.52
CA ARG A 604 -44.62 10.34 19.45
C ARG A 604 -43.88 10.42 18.12
N THR A 605 -44.09 9.42 17.27
CA THR A 605 -43.47 9.31 15.95
C THR A 605 -44.54 9.49 14.88
N LYS A 606 -44.41 10.50 14.02
CA LYS A 606 -45.30 10.68 12.87
C LYS A 606 -45.10 9.55 11.87
N ARG A 607 -46.19 8.89 11.46
CA ARG A 607 -46.15 7.70 10.57
C ARG A 607 -45.93 8.04 9.11
N GLN A 608 -46.49 9.15 8.65
CA GLN A 608 -46.33 9.60 7.27
C GLN A 608 -44.88 10.05 7.06
N VAL A 609 -44.18 9.33 6.18
CA VAL A 609 -42.84 9.66 5.71
C VAL A 609 -42.93 10.87 4.79
N GLN A 610 -42.03 11.84 4.97
CA GLN A 610 -42.06 13.08 4.20
C GLN A 610 -41.43 12.89 2.82
N ARG A 611 -41.98 13.53 1.78
CA ARG A 611 -41.29 13.62 0.47
C ARG A 611 -40.02 14.45 0.65
N THR A 612 -38.88 13.77 0.58
CA THR A 612 -37.59 14.30 1.06
C THR A 612 -36.62 14.50 -0.08
N GLY A 613 -36.06 15.70 -0.16
CA GLY A 613 -34.91 16.00 -0.99
C GLY A 613 -33.60 15.88 -0.22
N VAL A 614 -32.53 15.49 -0.90
CA VAL A 614 -31.16 15.59 -0.40
C VAL A 614 -30.34 16.45 -1.36
N MET A 615 -29.70 17.48 -0.82
CA MET A 615 -28.81 18.36 -1.57
C MET A 615 -27.37 18.15 -1.11
N LEU A 616 -26.53 17.62 -2.00
CA LEU A 616 -25.14 17.28 -1.71
C LEU A 616 -24.20 18.42 -2.10
N VAL A 617 -23.39 18.91 -1.17
CA VAL A 617 -22.23 19.74 -1.50
C VAL A 617 -21.10 18.82 -1.92
N GLY A 618 -20.57 18.99 -3.13
CA GLY A 618 -19.64 18.04 -3.77
C GLY A 618 -20.35 16.92 -4.53
N TRP A 619 -21.50 17.20 -5.15
CA TRP A 619 -22.35 16.20 -5.81
C TRP A 619 -21.64 15.47 -6.96
N GLY A 620 -20.77 16.16 -7.71
CA GLY A 620 -19.92 15.61 -8.76
C GLY A 620 -18.62 14.96 -8.26
N GLY A 621 -18.50 14.77 -6.95
CA GLY A 621 -17.43 14.01 -6.31
C GLY A 621 -17.61 12.49 -6.47
N ASN A 622 -16.64 11.74 -5.94
CA ASN A 622 -16.69 10.27 -5.95
C ASN A 622 -17.93 9.75 -5.21
N ASN A 623 -18.15 10.22 -3.97
CA ASN A 623 -19.31 9.82 -3.16
C ASN A 623 -20.63 10.29 -3.78
N GLY A 624 -20.75 11.56 -4.20
CA GLY A 624 -22.00 12.10 -4.73
C GLY A 624 -22.47 11.41 -6.02
N SER A 625 -21.55 11.14 -6.95
CA SER A 625 -21.85 10.39 -8.17
C SER A 625 -22.17 8.91 -7.90
N THR A 626 -21.47 8.28 -6.94
CA THR A 626 -21.74 6.89 -6.52
C THR A 626 -23.10 6.77 -5.82
N PHE A 627 -23.40 7.64 -4.86
CA PHE A 627 -24.68 7.71 -4.18
C PHE A 627 -25.85 7.84 -5.16
N THR A 628 -25.74 8.77 -6.11
CA THR A 628 -26.80 9.02 -7.10
C THR A 628 -26.96 7.86 -8.07
N GLY A 629 -25.85 7.33 -8.60
CA GLY A 629 -25.88 6.19 -9.51
C GLY A 629 -26.42 4.91 -8.85
N ALA A 630 -26.09 4.67 -7.57
CA ALA A 630 -26.59 3.53 -6.82
C ALA A 630 -28.12 3.61 -6.60
N ILE A 631 -28.66 4.80 -6.29
CA ILE A 631 -30.10 4.98 -6.13
C ILE A 631 -30.83 4.78 -7.46
N ILE A 632 -30.32 5.34 -8.56
CA ILE A 632 -30.91 5.14 -9.90
C ILE A 632 -30.86 3.66 -10.31
N ALA A 633 -29.75 2.98 -10.05
CA ALA A 633 -29.62 1.55 -10.34
C ALA A 633 -30.63 0.71 -9.55
N ASN A 634 -30.79 0.95 -8.25
CA ASN A 634 -31.77 0.25 -7.41
C ASN A 634 -33.21 0.55 -7.83
N ARG A 635 -33.56 1.81 -8.12
CA ARG A 635 -34.88 2.19 -8.64
C ARG A 635 -35.26 1.45 -9.93
N GLY A 636 -34.30 1.37 -10.86
CA GLY A 636 -34.52 0.72 -12.16
C GLY A 636 -34.26 -0.77 -12.16
N ASN A 637 -33.92 -1.38 -11.01
CA ASN A 637 -33.44 -2.75 -10.90
C ASN A 637 -32.41 -3.11 -11.99
N ILE A 638 -31.45 -2.20 -12.20
CA ILE A 638 -30.52 -2.25 -13.34
C ILE A 638 -29.43 -3.29 -13.04
N ALA A 639 -29.61 -4.51 -13.53
CA ALA A 639 -28.58 -5.55 -13.47
C ALA A 639 -27.43 -5.26 -14.45
N TRP A 640 -26.22 -5.76 -14.17
CA TRP A 640 -25.05 -5.64 -15.05
C TRP A 640 -24.15 -6.88 -14.97
N MET A 641 -23.40 -7.18 -16.03
CA MET A 641 -22.48 -8.31 -16.01
C MET A 641 -21.13 -7.93 -15.40
N ARG A 642 -20.69 -8.80 -14.50
CA ARG A 642 -19.28 -8.95 -14.14
C ARG A 642 -18.71 -10.20 -14.76
N LYS A 643 -17.41 -10.36 -14.58
CA LYS A 643 -16.67 -11.54 -15.00
C LYS A 643 -17.23 -12.79 -14.30
N GLU A 644 -17.73 -12.64 -13.09
CA GLU A 644 -18.28 -13.69 -12.24
C GLU A 644 -19.72 -14.05 -12.60
N GLY A 645 -20.45 -13.18 -13.31
CA GLY A 645 -21.85 -13.37 -13.69
C GLY A 645 -22.66 -12.08 -13.61
N GLU A 646 -23.97 -12.19 -13.81
CA GLU A 646 -24.90 -11.07 -13.61
C GLU A 646 -24.87 -10.61 -12.15
N GLN A 647 -24.86 -9.30 -11.95
CA GLN A 647 -24.97 -8.63 -10.66
C GLN A 647 -26.27 -7.83 -10.64
N ARG A 648 -26.88 -7.71 -9.46
CA ARG A 648 -28.06 -6.88 -9.23
C ARG A 648 -27.73 -5.75 -8.26
N PRO A 649 -28.39 -4.58 -8.41
CA PRO A 649 -28.21 -3.47 -7.48
C PRO A 649 -28.73 -3.85 -6.10
N ASN A 650 -28.10 -3.32 -5.06
CA ASN A 650 -28.50 -3.51 -3.67
C ASN A 650 -28.03 -2.31 -2.83
N TYR A 651 -28.34 -2.34 -1.54
CA TYR A 651 -27.89 -1.35 -0.55
C TYR A 651 -26.99 -1.96 0.54
N TYR A 652 -26.15 -2.93 0.19
CA TYR A 652 -25.22 -3.51 1.16
C TYR A 652 -24.30 -2.45 1.78
N GLY A 653 -24.03 -2.61 3.08
CA GLY A 653 -23.25 -1.68 3.87
C GLY A 653 -24.07 -0.56 4.51
N SER A 654 -25.36 -0.42 4.17
CA SER A 654 -26.29 0.48 4.85
C SER A 654 -26.86 -0.20 6.11
N LEU A 655 -26.76 0.49 7.25
CA LEU A 655 -27.39 0.10 8.51
C LEU A 655 -28.90 -0.02 8.33
N THR A 656 -29.54 0.99 7.76
CA THR A 656 -31.00 1.06 7.67
C THR A 656 -31.59 0.05 6.69
N GLN A 657 -30.89 -0.25 5.59
CA GLN A 657 -31.44 -1.09 4.51
C GLN A 657 -30.98 -2.56 4.55
N SER A 658 -29.82 -2.85 5.14
CA SER A 658 -29.19 -4.18 5.01
C SER A 658 -28.84 -4.85 6.34
N THR A 659 -29.36 -4.34 7.47
CA THR A 659 -29.17 -4.95 8.79
C THR A 659 -30.49 -5.37 9.43
N THR A 660 -30.39 -6.23 10.44
CA THR A 660 -31.51 -6.70 11.23
C THR A 660 -31.30 -6.38 12.70
N ILE A 661 -32.39 -6.35 13.45
CA ILE A 661 -32.38 -6.27 14.91
C ILE A 661 -33.09 -7.47 15.52
N ARG A 662 -32.62 -7.93 16.67
CA ARG A 662 -33.32 -8.93 17.47
C ARG A 662 -34.47 -8.25 18.22
N ILE A 663 -35.66 -8.85 18.17
CA ILE A 663 -36.85 -8.36 18.90
C ILE A 663 -37.32 -9.29 20.01
N GLY A 664 -36.86 -10.55 20.03
CA GLY A 664 -37.24 -11.52 21.03
C GLY A 664 -37.05 -12.96 20.55
N SER A 665 -37.87 -13.86 21.09
CA SER A 665 -37.88 -15.28 20.74
C SER A 665 -39.32 -15.72 20.44
N ASN A 666 -39.50 -16.67 19.53
CA ASN A 666 -40.82 -17.25 19.21
C ASN A 666 -41.20 -18.37 20.22
N ASP A 667 -42.37 -18.99 20.03
CA ASP A 667 -42.88 -20.07 20.88
C ASP A 667 -41.98 -21.31 20.94
N GLU A 668 -41.09 -21.48 19.95
CA GLU A 668 -40.08 -22.55 19.92
C GLU A 668 -38.78 -22.17 20.64
N GLY A 669 -38.68 -20.96 21.20
CA GLY A 669 -37.45 -20.44 21.80
C GLY A 669 -36.36 -20.11 20.77
N LYS A 670 -36.73 -19.86 19.50
CA LYS A 670 -35.80 -19.37 18.48
C LYS A 670 -35.82 -17.86 18.43
N GLU A 671 -34.64 -17.26 18.29
CA GLU A 671 -34.51 -15.80 18.16
C GLU A 671 -35.21 -15.29 16.90
N VAL A 672 -35.95 -14.19 17.06
CA VAL A 672 -36.64 -13.50 15.97
C VAL A 672 -35.91 -12.21 15.68
N HIS A 673 -35.46 -12.08 14.43
CA HIS A 673 -34.83 -10.87 13.90
C HIS A 673 -35.71 -10.26 12.81
N ILE A 674 -35.76 -8.93 12.76
CA ILE A 674 -36.50 -8.17 11.75
C ILE A 674 -35.57 -7.17 11.05
N PRO A 675 -35.85 -6.76 9.80
CA PRO A 675 -35.10 -5.70 9.13
C PRO A 675 -35.14 -4.38 9.91
N PHE A 676 -34.02 -3.67 9.97
CA PHE A 676 -33.89 -2.45 10.77
C PHE A 676 -34.93 -1.37 10.39
N ASN A 677 -35.21 -1.19 9.10
CA ASN A 677 -36.18 -0.23 8.58
C ASN A 677 -37.65 -0.56 8.92
N THR A 678 -37.94 -1.70 9.57
CA THR A 678 -39.30 -2.08 9.98
C THR A 678 -39.64 -1.65 11.40
N ILE A 679 -38.66 -1.21 12.21
CA ILE A 679 -38.87 -0.77 13.61
C ILE A 679 -39.85 0.41 13.68
N LEU A 680 -39.71 1.35 12.75
CA LEU A 680 -40.58 2.51 12.57
C LEU A 680 -40.70 2.77 11.06
N PRO A 681 -41.75 3.46 10.58
CA PRO A 681 -41.82 3.89 9.19
C PRO A 681 -40.62 4.78 8.84
N MET A 682 -39.77 4.33 7.91
CA MET A 682 -38.58 5.06 7.45
C MET A 682 -38.69 5.39 5.96
N LEU A 683 -38.03 6.49 5.57
CA LEU A 683 -37.81 6.81 4.17
C LEU A 683 -37.02 5.70 3.47
N HIS A 684 -37.50 5.25 2.31
CA HIS A 684 -36.75 4.34 1.47
C HIS A 684 -35.80 5.14 0.55
N PRO A 685 -34.54 4.72 0.32
CA PRO A 685 -33.61 5.49 -0.49
C PRO A 685 -34.07 5.69 -1.94
N ASN A 686 -34.90 4.77 -2.46
CA ASN A 686 -35.54 4.92 -3.78
C ASN A 686 -36.53 6.10 -3.85
N ASP A 687 -36.90 6.76 -2.76
CA ASP A 687 -37.86 7.88 -2.81
C ASP A 687 -37.17 9.26 -2.72
N LEU A 688 -35.84 9.29 -2.56
CA LEU A 688 -35.06 10.51 -2.42
C LEU A 688 -34.98 11.36 -3.69
N VAL A 689 -35.36 12.64 -3.63
CA VAL A 689 -35.05 13.57 -4.72
C VAL A 689 -33.65 14.13 -4.51
N ILE A 690 -32.74 13.93 -5.47
CA ILE A 690 -31.31 14.21 -5.30
C ILE A 690 -30.92 15.43 -6.14
N GLY A 691 -30.24 16.39 -5.51
CA GLY A 691 -29.64 17.55 -6.15
C GLY A 691 -28.35 17.94 -5.43
N GLY A 692 -27.78 19.09 -5.80
CA GLY A 692 -26.64 19.63 -5.07
C GLY A 692 -25.71 20.48 -5.92
N TRP A 693 -24.56 20.78 -5.33
CA TRP A 693 -23.57 21.72 -5.86
C TRP A 693 -22.23 21.02 -6.07
N ASP A 694 -21.44 21.47 -7.04
CA ASP A 694 -20.03 21.10 -7.16
C ASP A 694 -19.29 22.27 -7.80
N ILE A 695 -18.04 22.48 -7.39
CA ILE A 695 -17.14 23.47 -8.02
C ILE A 695 -16.77 23.07 -9.45
N ASN A 696 -17.10 21.84 -9.88
CA ASN A 696 -16.88 21.34 -11.22
C ASN A 696 -18.19 21.14 -12.00
N GLU A 697 -18.21 21.57 -13.27
CA GLU A 697 -19.43 21.60 -14.09
C GLU A 697 -19.81 20.25 -14.73
N SER A 698 -18.95 19.23 -14.62
CA SER A 698 -19.22 17.92 -15.22
C SER A 698 -20.54 17.34 -14.72
N ASN A 699 -21.37 16.88 -15.66
CA ASN A 699 -22.55 16.09 -15.35
C ASN A 699 -22.19 14.81 -14.58
N LEU A 700 -23.17 14.17 -13.95
CA LEU A 700 -22.90 13.02 -13.09
C LEU A 700 -22.42 11.78 -13.85
N TYR A 701 -22.68 11.62 -15.15
CA TYR A 701 -22.08 10.54 -15.93
C TYR A 701 -20.57 10.74 -16.08
N GLU A 702 -20.13 11.96 -16.40
CA GLU A 702 -18.71 12.32 -16.42
C GLU A 702 -18.07 12.20 -15.04
N ALA A 703 -18.76 12.65 -13.99
CA ALA A 703 -18.30 12.50 -12.61
C ALA A 703 -18.12 11.02 -12.23
N MET A 704 -19.09 10.16 -12.59
CA MET A 704 -19.05 8.71 -12.36
C MET A 704 -17.87 8.05 -13.09
N ARG A 705 -17.63 8.43 -14.36
CA ARG A 705 -16.47 7.95 -15.13
C ARG A 705 -15.15 8.40 -14.50
N ARG A 706 -15.08 9.66 -14.07
CA ARG A 706 -13.91 10.24 -13.38
C ARG A 706 -13.63 9.54 -12.06
N ALA A 707 -14.68 9.21 -11.29
CA ALA A 707 -14.58 8.54 -10.00
C ALA A 707 -14.01 7.11 -10.11
N CYS A 708 -14.26 6.42 -11.24
CA CYS A 708 -13.80 5.04 -11.49
C CYS A 708 -14.27 4.03 -10.42
N VAL A 709 -15.49 4.18 -9.91
CA VAL A 709 -16.05 3.34 -8.83
C VAL A 709 -16.87 2.17 -9.39
N PHE A 710 -17.91 2.46 -10.17
CA PHE A 710 -18.79 1.41 -10.73
C PHE A 710 -18.12 0.63 -11.86
N ASP A 711 -18.59 -0.60 -12.08
CA ASP A 711 -18.20 -1.36 -13.27
C ASP A 711 -18.61 -0.64 -14.55
N TYR A 712 -17.82 -0.85 -15.59
CA TYR A 712 -18.01 -0.17 -16.87
C TYR A 712 -19.42 -0.37 -17.46
N GLU A 713 -19.96 -1.60 -17.43
CA GLU A 713 -21.29 -1.85 -17.99
C GLU A 713 -22.38 -1.11 -17.21
N LEU A 714 -22.30 -1.09 -15.88
CA LEU A 714 -23.23 -0.32 -15.06
C LEU A 714 -23.15 1.17 -15.38
N GLN A 715 -21.95 1.72 -15.60
CA GLN A 715 -21.77 3.10 -16.03
C GLN A 715 -22.49 3.39 -17.36
N GLU A 716 -22.35 2.51 -18.35
CA GLU A 716 -23.02 2.68 -19.64
C GLU A 716 -24.55 2.56 -19.52
N LYS A 717 -25.05 1.63 -18.69
CA LYS A 717 -26.50 1.50 -18.43
C LYS A 717 -27.07 2.73 -17.71
N LEU A 718 -26.29 3.35 -16.83
CA LEU A 718 -26.70 4.57 -16.12
C LEU A 718 -26.51 5.86 -16.93
N LYS A 719 -25.82 5.82 -18.07
CA LYS A 719 -25.45 6.99 -18.87
C LYS A 719 -26.62 7.91 -19.22
N SER A 720 -27.72 7.33 -19.68
CA SER A 720 -28.89 8.11 -20.10
C SER A 720 -29.45 8.96 -18.96
N ALA A 721 -29.53 8.41 -17.75
CA ALA A 721 -30.04 9.12 -16.59
C ALA A 721 -28.99 10.08 -16.00
N MET A 722 -27.75 9.60 -15.80
CA MET A 722 -26.70 10.36 -15.13
C MET A 722 -26.18 11.55 -15.95
N SER A 723 -26.24 11.50 -17.29
CA SER A 723 -25.79 12.61 -18.15
C SER A 723 -26.71 13.83 -18.11
N GLN A 724 -27.96 13.66 -17.67
CA GLN A 724 -28.92 14.76 -17.55
C GLN A 724 -28.74 15.54 -16.25
N LEU A 725 -27.99 14.99 -15.28
CA LEU A 725 -27.84 15.56 -13.94
C LEU A 725 -26.58 16.41 -13.87
N ASN A 726 -26.77 17.72 -13.70
CA ASN A 726 -25.68 18.70 -13.62
C ASN A 726 -25.64 19.33 -12.22
N PRO A 727 -24.47 19.41 -11.57
CA PRO A 727 -24.34 20.14 -10.31
C PRO A 727 -24.60 21.63 -10.47
N LEU A 728 -25.27 22.23 -9.47
CA LEU A 728 -25.37 23.68 -9.35
C LEU A 728 -23.98 24.30 -9.08
N PRO A 729 -23.73 25.55 -9.52
CA PRO A 729 -22.49 26.26 -9.21
C PRO A 729 -22.28 26.39 -7.70
N SER A 730 -21.05 26.17 -7.22
CA SER A 730 -20.73 26.19 -5.80
C SER A 730 -19.88 27.39 -5.39
N ILE A 731 -19.85 27.68 -4.09
CA ILE A 731 -18.87 28.57 -3.47
C ILE A 731 -17.48 27.93 -3.57
N TYR A 732 -16.45 28.71 -3.93
CA TYR A 732 -15.06 28.30 -3.92
C TYR A 732 -14.17 29.38 -3.33
N TYR A 733 -13.64 29.12 -2.14
CA TYR A 733 -12.61 29.93 -1.48
C TYR A 733 -11.29 29.13 -1.50
N PRO A 734 -10.31 29.53 -2.32
CA PRO A 734 -9.12 28.72 -2.58
C PRO A 734 -8.27 28.36 -1.37
N ASP A 735 -8.30 29.17 -0.30
CA ASP A 735 -7.48 29.00 0.90
C ASP A 735 -7.99 27.88 1.83
N PHE A 736 -9.24 27.43 1.67
CA PHE A 736 -9.82 26.41 2.53
C PHE A 736 -9.51 24.98 2.08
N ILE A 737 -9.27 24.75 0.80
CA ILE A 737 -8.95 23.42 0.24
C ILE A 737 -7.56 23.39 -0.38
N ALA A 738 -7.09 22.22 -0.81
CA ALA A 738 -5.76 22.12 -1.41
C ALA A 738 -5.67 22.94 -2.71
N ALA A 739 -4.57 23.69 -2.91
CA ALA A 739 -4.34 24.47 -4.12
C ALA A 739 -4.42 23.64 -5.42
N ASN A 740 -4.16 22.33 -5.33
CA ASN A 740 -4.28 21.39 -6.46
C ASN A 740 -5.72 21.10 -6.93
N GLN A 741 -6.71 21.78 -6.36
CA GLN A 741 -8.11 21.78 -6.78
C GLN A 741 -8.46 22.97 -7.70
N GLU A 742 -7.56 23.94 -7.90
CA GLU A 742 -7.80 25.11 -8.75
C GLU A 742 -8.25 24.75 -10.17
N ASP A 743 -7.55 23.81 -10.82
CA ASP A 743 -7.89 23.33 -12.18
C ASP A 743 -9.27 22.66 -12.27
N ARG A 744 -9.85 22.24 -11.15
CA ARG A 744 -11.16 21.58 -11.08
C ARG A 744 -12.30 22.61 -10.96
N ALA A 745 -12.01 23.81 -10.47
CA ALA A 745 -12.98 24.82 -10.08
C ALA A 745 -13.45 25.66 -11.30
N ASN A 746 -14.43 25.16 -12.05
CA ASN A 746 -15.00 25.84 -13.22
C ASN A 746 -16.53 26.10 -13.13
N ASN A 747 -17.19 25.66 -12.06
CA ASN A 747 -18.62 25.84 -11.83
C ASN A 747 -18.86 26.63 -10.54
N LEU A 748 -18.62 27.93 -10.61
CA LEU A 748 -18.57 28.81 -9.45
C LEU A 748 -19.73 29.80 -9.45
N ILE A 749 -20.24 30.09 -8.25
CA ILE A 749 -21.15 31.23 -8.06
C ILE A 749 -20.41 32.52 -8.47
N PRO A 750 -21.07 33.46 -9.16
CA PRO A 750 -20.45 34.73 -9.53
C PRO A 750 -19.82 35.42 -8.32
N LYS A 751 -18.58 35.90 -8.48
CA LYS A 751 -17.81 36.49 -7.38
C LYS A 751 -18.59 37.63 -6.71
N GLY A 752 -18.89 37.45 -5.43
CA GLY A 752 -19.63 38.39 -4.59
C GLY A 752 -19.08 38.45 -3.17
N SER A 753 -19.86 39.03 -2.26
CA SER A 753 -19.59 38.96 -0.81
C SER A 753 -20.06 37.62 -0.24
N LYS A 754 -19.50 37.19 0.90
CA LYS A 754 -19.95 35.97 1.62
C LYS A 754 -21.44 36.04 1.99
N GLN A 755 -21.98 37.24 2.19
CA GLN A 755 -23.42 37.45 2.38
C GLN A 755 -24.23 37.17 1.11
N GLN A 756 -23.73 37.55 -0.07
CA GLN A 756 -24.37 37.22 -1.34
C GLN A 756 -24.30 35.72 -1.61
N ASP A 757 -23.18 35.08 -1.28
CA ASP A 757 -23.03 33.62 -1.37
C ASP A 757 -24.03 32.91 -0.44
N LEU A 758 -24.19 33.37 0.80
CA LEU A 758 -25.21 32.87 1.74
C LEU A 758 -26.61 32.94 1.14
N GLU A 759 -27.02 34.09 0.61
CA GLU A 759 -28.36 34.24 0.03
C GLU A 759 -28.55 33.46 -1.27
N HIS A 760 -27.49 33.26 -2.06
CA HIS A 760 -27.53 32.40 -3.24
C HIS A 760 -27.86 30.95 -2.86
N ILE A 761 -27.12 30.38 -1.89
CA ILE A 761 -27.36 29.00 -1.43
C ILE A 761 -28.76 28.86 -0.81
N ARG A 762 -29.22 29.86 -0.04
CA ARG A 762 -30.60 29.87 0.49
C ARG A 762 -31.64 29.87 -0.63
N ASN A 763 -31.42 30.65 -1.69
CA ASN A 763 -32.31 30.66 -2.84
C ASN A 763 -32.33 29.30 -3.56
N ASP A 764 -31.16 28.68 -3.78
CA ASP A 764 -31.08 27.35 -4.40
C ASP A 764 -31.86 26.30 -3.61
N ILE A 765 -31.77 26.32 -2.28
CA ILE A 765 -32.55 25.42 -1.40
C ILE A 765 -34.05 25.64 -1.59
N ARG A 766 -34.52 26.90 -1.59
CA ARG A 766 -35.95 27.23 -1.79
C ARG A 766 -36.44 26.82 -3.17
N GLU A 767 -35.65 27.08 -4.21
CA GLU A 767 -35.98 26.72 -5.59
C GLU A 767 -36.06 25.21 -5.76
N PHE A 768 -35.11 24.46 -5.22
CA PHE A 768 -35.14 23.00 -5.23
C PHE A 768 -36.35 22.46 -4.48
N LYS A 769 -36.67 23.01 -3.29
CA LYS A 769 -37.86 22.63 -2.51
C LYS A 769 -39.14 22.82 -3.31
N LYS A 770 -39.28 23.99 -3.93
CA LYS A 770 -40.46 24.39 -4.70
C LYS A 770 -40.60 23.59 -5.99
N ALA A 771 -39.50 23.43 -6.74
CA ALA A 771 -39.48 22.75 -8.03
C ALA A 771 -39.92 21.28 -7.93
N HIS A 772 -39.66 20.65 -6.79
CA HIS A 772 -39.96 19.23 -6.58
C HIS A 772 -41.08 18.98 -5.57
N ASN A 773 -41.79 20.01 -5.12
CA ASN A 773 -42.85 19.94 -4.11
C ASN A 773 -42.43 19.10 -2.88
N LEU A 774 -41.27 19.44 -2.31
CA LEU A 774 -40.67 18.71 -1.20
C LEU A 774 -41.15 19.26 0.14
N GLU A 775 -41.43 18.37 1.08
CA GLU A 775 -41.77 18.75 2.46
C GLU A 775 -40.51 19.05 3.27
N GLN A 776 -39.45 18.28 3.00
CA GLN A 776 -38.18 18.28 3.73
C GLN A 776 -36.99 18.33 2.76
N ILE A 777 -35.93 19.03 3.15
CA ILE A 777 -34.63 18.95 2.48
C ILE A 777 -33.57 18.69 3.54
N ILE A 778 -32.66 17.76 3.26
CA ILE A 778 -31.44 17.55 4.04
C ILE A 778 -30.25 18.00 3.20
N VAL A 779 -29.46 18.92 3.74
CA VAL A 779 -28.20 19.37 3.13
C VAL A 779 -27.06 18.54 3.72
N LEU A 780 -26.22 17.96 2.86
CA LEU A 780 -25.10 17.14 3.31
C LEU A 780 -23.81 17.52 2.60
N TRP A 781 -22.76 17.76 3.38
CA TRP A 781 -21.42 18.02 2.87
C TRP A 781 -20.68 16.72 2.58
N THR A 782 -20.34 16.50 1.31
CA THR A 782 -19.45 15.42 0.86
C THR A 782 -18.37 15.93 -0.10
N ALA A 783 -18.09 17.24 -0.07
CA ALA A 783 -17.05 17.88 -0.86
C ALA A 783 -15.67 17.66 -0.23
N ASN A 784 -14.66 18.23 -0.88
CA ASN A 784 -13.28 18.23 -0.40
C ASN A 784 -13.17 18.57 1.10
N THR A 785 -12.25 17.89 1.78
CA THR A 785 -11.89 18.24 3.15
C THR A 785 -11.29 19.64 3.18
N GLU A 786 -11.86 20.53 3.99
CA GLU A 786 -11.31 21.86 4.22
C GLU A 786 -10.29 21.83 5.38
N ARG A 787 -9.45 22.86 5.49
CA ARG A 787 -8.69 23.14 6.71
C ARG A 787 -9.66 23.54 7.85
N TYR A 788 -9.17 23.53 9.08
CA TYR A 788 -9.93 24.09 10.19
C TYR A 788 -10.01 25.63 10.10
N VAL A 789 -11.14 26.15 10.55
CA VAL A 789 -11.33 27.58 10.87
C VAL A 789 -10.92 27.85 12.31
N ASP A 790 -10.47 29.07 12.58
CA ASP A 790 -10.25 29.55 13.94
C ASP A 790 -11.57 29.68 14.71
N VAL A 791 -11.57 29.35 16.00
CA VAL A 791 -12.72 29.54 16.90
C VAL A 791 -12.39 30.53 17.99
N ARG A 792 -13.01 31.71 17.97
CA ARG A 792 -12.75 32.79 18.95
C ARG A 792 -13.93 33.75 19.08
N ALA A 793 -14.00 34.43 20.23
CA ALA A 793 -15.00 35.46 20.50
C ALA A 793 -14.91 36.60 19.47
N GLY A 794 -16.07 37.14 19.08
CA GLY A 794 -16.20 38.15 18.03
C GLY A 794 -16.05 37.62 16.59
N LEU A 795 -15.97 36.30 16.41
CA LEU A 795 -15.88 35.66 15.08
C LEU A 795 -17.02 34.66 14.87
N ASN A 796 -17.11 33.62 15.69
CA ASN A 796 -18.00 32.48 15.44
C ASN A 796 -18.39 31.66 16.69
N GLN A 797 -18.36 32.26 17.89
CA GLN A 797 -18.77 31.59 19.12
C GLN A 797 -20.28 31.68 19.39
N THR A 798 -20.96 32.70 18.88
CA THR A 798 -22.42 32.85 18.97
C THR A 798 -23.06 32.93 17.60
N SER A 799 -24.38 32.69 17.52
CA SER A 799 -25.11 32.81 16.26
C SER A 799 -25.14 34.23 15.71
N GLU A 800 -25.13 35.26 16.56
CA GLU A 800 -24.98 36.66 16.12
C GLU A 800 -23.60 36.91 15.50
N GLU A 801 -22.54 36.42 16.14
CA GLU A 801 -21.16 36.61 15.67
C GLU A 801 -20.93 35.96 14.30
N ILE A 802 -21.36 34.71 14.10
CA ILE A 802 -21.14 34.03 12.81
C ILE A 802 -21.86 34.74 11.66
N LEU A 803 -23.09 35.20 11.87
CA LEU A 803 -23.85 35.94 10.84
C LEU A 803 -23.24 37.32 10.57
N GLN A 804 -22.76 38.02 11.60
CA GLN A 804 -22.04 39.28 11.43
C GLN A 804 -20.71 39.08 10.68
N SER A 805 -19.98 38.01 10.97
CA SER A 805 -18.73 37.67 10.29
C SER A 805 -18.94 37.34 8.81
N ILE A 806 -20.04 36.65 8.46
CA ILE A 806 -20.45 36.45 7.06
C ILE A 806 -20.73 37.81 6.40
N ALA A 807 -21.54 38.66 7.03
CA ALA A 807 -21.86 39.99 6.50
C ALA A 807 -20.62 40.88 6.32
N ALA A 808 -19.64 40.76 7.22
CA ALA A 808 -18.38 41.50 7.20
C ALA A 808 -17.32 40.90 6.27
N ASN A 809 -17.60 39.80 5.55
CA ASN A 809 -16.64 39.09 4.69
C ASN A 809 -15.37 38.64 5.43
N GLN A 810 -15.49 38.20 6.68
CA GLN A 810 -14.33 37.74 7.46
C GLN A 810 -13.64 36.55 6.78
N ASP A 811 -12.31 36.53 6.75
CA ASP A 811 -11.52 35.50 6.05
C ASP A 811 -11.78 34.10 6.61
N GLU A 812 -11.82 33.94 7.94
CA GLU A 812 -12.04 32.68 8.68
C GLU A 812 -13.50 32.16 8.65
N ILE A 813 -14.24 32.48 7.60
CA ILE A 813 -15.56 31.92 7.30
C ILE A 813 -15.43 31.02 6.08
N SER A 814 -15.50 29.71 6.28
CA SER A 814 -15.35 28.74 5.20
C SER A 814 -16.60 28.66 4.32
N PRO A 815 -16.49 28.09 3.10
CA PRO A 815 -17.66 27.69 2.32
C PRO A 815 -18.60 26.78 3.11
N SER A 816 -18.09 25.80 3.85
CA SER A 816 -18.92 24.91 4.67
C SER A 816 -19.69 25.64 5.78
N ASN A 817 -19.14 26.70 6.39
CA ASN A 817 -19.89 27.54 7.34
C ASN A 817 -21.09 28.22 6.66
N ILE A 818 -20.92 28.70 5.42
CA ILE A 818 -22.00 29.35 4.66
C ILE A 818 -23.11 28.35 4.33
N PHE A 819 -22.75 27.15 3.86
CA PHE A 819 -23.74 26.10 3.58
C PHE A 819 -24.50 25.66 4.85
N ALA A 820 -23.81 25.52 5.99
CA ALA A 820 -24.46 25.19 7.26
C ALA A 820 -25.43 26.29 7.70
N CYS A 821 -25.01 27.56 7.68
CA CYS A 821 -25.87 28.69 8.00
C CYS A 821 -27.06 28.78 7.02
N ALA A 822 -26.85 28.59 5.72
CA ALA A 822 -27.91 28.60 4.72
C ALA A 822 -28.97 27.53 5.00
N ALA A 823 -28.54 26.29 5.24
CA ALA A 823 -29.43 25.18 5.54
C ALA A 823 -30.26 25.46 6.80
N ILE A 824 -29.62 25.91 7.88
CA ILE A 824 -30.30 26.22 9.16
C ILE A 824 -31.33 27.35 8.98
N LEU A 825 -30.96 28.43 8.27
CA LEU A 825 -31.85 29.56 8.03
C LEU A 825 -33.06 29.20 7.13
N GLU A 826 -32.95 28.14 6.33
CA GLU A 826 -34.05 27.58 5.54
C GLU A 826 -34.80 26.43 6.25
N GLY A 827 -34.50 26.17 7.53
CA GLY A 827 -35.16 25.12 8.31
C GLY A 827 -34.77 23.70 7.88
N CYS A 828 -33.66 23.54 7.16
CA CYS A 828 -33.22 22.27 6.58
C CYS A 828 -32.10 21.66 7.43
N PRO A 829 -32.19 20.38 7.85
CA PRO A 829 -31.10 19.72 8.54
C PRO A 829 -29.78 19.76 7.75
N TYR A 830 -28.65 19.91 8.47
CA TYR A 830 -27.32 19.95 7.87
C TYR A 830 -26.40 18.86 8.43
N ILE A 831 -25.75 18.11 7.54
CA ILE A 831 -24.85 17.02 7.92
C ILE A 831 -23.45 17.26 7.35
N ASN A 832 -22.44 17.27 8.19
CA ASN A 832 -21.04 17.38 7.78
C ASN A 832 -20.39 15.99 7.64
N GLY A 833 -20.19 15.55 6.40
CA GLY A 833 -19.54 14.29 6.08
C GLY A 833 -18.01 14.34 6.03
N SER A 834 -17.41 15.50 6.26
CA SER A 834 -15.96 15.75 6.18
C SER A 834 -15.40 16.22 7.55
N PRO A 835 -14.07 16.19 7.77
CA PRO A 835 -13.50 16.35 9.12
C PRO A 835 -13.29 17.80 9.56
N GLN A 836 -13.46 18.80 8.69
CA GLN A 836 -13.30 20.19 9.11
C GLN A 836 -14.32 20.58 10.18
N ASN A 837 -13.95 21.51 11.06
CA ASN A 837 -14.77 21.99 12.18
C ASN A 837 -15.89 22.96 11.73
N THR A 838 -16.71 22.57 10.75
CA THR A 838 -17.81 23.38 10.22
C THR A 838 -18.76 23.84 11.32
N LEU A 839 -19.09 22.93 12.25
CA LEU A 839 -20.12 23.13 13.28
C LEU A 839 -19.53 23.82 14.51
N VAL A 840 -18.99 25.02 14.30
CA VAL A 840 -18.49 25.91 15.37
C VAL A 840 -19.61 26.30 16.35
N PRO A 841 -19.29 26.74 17.58
CA PRO A 841 -20.30 27.03 18.60
C PRO A 841 -21.41 27.98 18.15
N GLY A 842 -21.09 28.99 17.33
CA GLY A 842 -22.09 29.91 16.78
C GLY A 842 -23.09 29.25 15.82
N ILE A 843 -22.65 28.25 15.05
CA ILE A 843 -23.55 27.46 14.18
C ILE A 843 -24.40 26.49 15.01
N MET A 844 -23.85 25.91 16.07
CA MET A 844 -24.63 25.08 17.00
C MET A 844 -25.72 25.89 17.69
N ASP A 845 -25.40 27.11 18.14
CA ASP A 845 -26.35 28.06 18.72
C ASP A 845 -27.42 28.48 17.69
N LEU A 846 -27.03 28.73 16.44
CA LEU A 846 -27.97 29.06 15.36
C LEU A 846 -28.95 27.92 15.10
N ALA A 847 -28.46 26.68 14.99
CA ALA A 847 -29.28 25.48 14.80
C ALA A 847 -30.31 25.33 15.94
N LYS A 848 -29.88 25.58 17.17
CA LYS A 848 -30.74 25.56 18.36
C LYS A 848 -31.82 26.63 18.31
N LYS A 849 -31.48 27.88 17.96
CA LYS A 849 -32.44 28.99 17.84
C LYS A 849 -33.50 28.73 16.77
N HIS A 850 -33.13 28.04 15.69
CA HIS A 850 -34.04 27.70 14.59
C HIS A 850 -34.72 26.32 14.73
N ASN A 851 -34.43 25.57 15.79
CA ASN A 851 -34.90 24.20 16.00
C ASN A 851 -34.62 23.26 14.81
N VAL A 852 -33.41 23.36 14.25
CA VAL A 852 -32.94 22.56 13.12
C VAL A 852 -31.90 21.55 13.59
N PHE A 853 -31.89 20.37 12.98
CA PHE A 853 -30.90 19.35 13.28
C PHE A 853 -29.59 19.55 12.53
N ILE A 854 -28.49 19.33 13.23
CA ILE A 854 -27.14 19.28 12.70
C ILE A 854 -26.45 17.98 13.13
N GLY A 855 -25.59 17.45 12.27
CA GLY A 855 -24.81 16.25 12.54
C GLY A 855 -23.44 16.28 11.86
N GLY A 856 -22.46 15.60 12.43
CA GLY A 856 -21.07 15.59 11.96
C GLY A 856 -20.17 15.00 13.05
N ASP A 857 -18.87 14.78 12.83
CA ASP A 857 -18.09 15.09 11.62
C ASP A 857 -17.37 13.84 11.08
N ASP A 858 -17.11 13.86 9.76
CA ASP A 858 -16.39 12.87 8.95
C ASP A 858 -17.00 11.46 8.88
N PHE A 859 -17.29 10.92 7.69
CA PHE A 859 -17.87 9.57 7.53
C PHE A 859 -17.03 8.46 8.17
N LYS A 860 -17.59 7.64 9.06
CA LYS A 860 -16.89 6.49 9.65
C LYS A 860 -16.86 5.28 8.71
N SER A 861 -16.09 5.38 7.62
CA SER A 861 -15.85 4.28 6.66
C SER A 861 -14.64 3.41 7.04
N GLY A 862 -14.64 2.16 6.55
CA GLY A 862 -13.46 1.27 6.46
C GLY A 862 -12.61 1.15 7.73
N GLN A 863 -11.44 1.79 7.73
CA GLN A 863 -10.40 1.69 8.77
C GLN A 863 -10.90 2.17 10.15
N THR A 864 -11.46 3.37 10.24
CA THR A 864 -11.85 3.95 11.54
C THR A 864 -13.01 3.18 12.16
N LYS A 865 -13.93 2.66 11.33
CA LYS A 865 -15.01 1.78 11.79
C LYS A 865 -14.45 0.53 12.47
N MET A 866 -13.50 -0.16 11.81
CA MET A 866 -12.82 -1.33 12.40
C MET A 866 -12.01 -0.98 13.66
N LYS A 867 -11.29 0.16 13.65
CA LYS A 867 -10.53 0.64 14.82
C LYS A 867 -11.43 0.83 16.04
N SER A 868 -12.59 1.46 15.87
CA SER A 868 -13.55 1.69 16.96
C SER A 868 -14.16 0.40 17.55
N VAL A 869 -14.15 -0.70 16.78
CA VAL A 869 -14.55 -2.04 17.25
C VAL A 869 -13.39 -2.71 17.99
N LEU A 870 -12.22 -2.76 17.37
CA LEU A 870 -11.06 -3.47 17.92
C LEU A 870 -10.55 -2.83 19.21
N ALA A 871 -10.51 -1.50 19.27
CA ALA A 871 -10.09 -0.81 20.49
C ALA A 871 -11.02 -1.09 21.67
N ASP A 872 -12.35 -1.03 21.45
CA ASP A 872 -13.34 -1.35 22.49
C ASP A 872 -13.24 -2.82 22.91
N PHE A 873 -13.07 -3.75 21.97
CA PHE A 873 -12.87 -5.17 22.25
C PHE A 873 -11.63 -5.44 23.11
N LEU A 874 -10.46 -4.93 22.69
CA LEU A 874 -9.18 -5.18 23.38
C LEU A 874 -9.19 -4.62 24.80
N VAL A 875 -9.65 -3.38 24.98
CA VAL A 875 -9.74 -2.74 26.30
C VAL A 875 -10.77 -3.43 27.19
N SER A 876 -11.91 -3.84 26.64
CA SER A 876 -12.95 -4.57 27.38
C SER A 876 -12.49 -5.98 27.77
N ALA A 877 -11.62 -6.61 26.99
CA ALA A 877 -10.98 -7.88 27.30
C ALA A 877 -9.85 -7.77 28.35
N GLY A 878 -9.56 -6.56 28.85
CA GLY A 878 -8.50 -6.32 29.83
C GLY A 878 -7.09 -6.27 29.22
N LEU A 879 -6.97 -6.11 27.90
CA LEU A 879 -5.70 -5.96 27.20
C LEU A 879 -5.36 -4.47 27.09
N LYS A 880 -4.14 -4.10 27.48
CA LYS A 880 -3.70 -2.71 27.46
C LYS A 880 -3.11 -2.39 26.09
N LEU A 881 -3.81 -1.60 25.28
CA LEU A 881 -3.24 -1.07 24.04
C LEU A 881 -2.06 -0.16 24.38
N GLN A 882 -0.91 -0.44 23.76
CA GLN A 882 0.32 0.33 23.91
C GLN A 882 0.61 1.15 22.66
N SER A 883 0.30 0.61 21.47
CA SER A 883 0.54 1.28 20.21
C SER A 883 -0.54 0.96 19.17
N ILE A 884 -0.91 1.98 18.40
CA ILE A 884 -1.81 1.93 17.26
C ILE A 884 -1.16 2.71 16.12
N VAL A 885 -0.78 2.02 15.04
CA VAL A 885 -0.19 2.67 13.87
C VAL A 885 -1.10 2.44 12.67
N SER A 886 -1.68 3.52 12.13
CA SER A 886 -2.69 3.49 11.07
C SER A 886 -2.20 4.16 9.78
N TYR A 887 -1.68 3.38 8.85
CA TYR A 887 -1.30 3.84 7.52
C TYR A 887 -2.45 3.75 6.53
N ASN A 888 -2.50 4.68 5.59
CA ASN A 888 -3.47 4.71 4.50
C ASN A 888 -2.83 5.23 3.23
N HIS A 889 -3.20 4.67 2.08
CA HIS A 889 -2.97 5.31 0.80
C HIS A 889 -4.14 5.13 -0.15
N LEU A 890 -4.41 6.17 -0.93
CA LEU A 890 -5.52 6.25 -1.89
C LEU A 890 -5.16 7.21 -3.03
N GLY A 891 -5.76 7.00 -4.20
CA GLY A 891 -5.43 7.70 -5.45
C GLY A 891 -6.58 8.51 -6.05
N ASN A 892 -7.71 8.60 -5.37
CA ASN A 892 -8.86 9.42 -5.78
C ASN A 892 -8.66 10.91 -5.43
N ASN A 893 -9.66 11.75 -5.73
CA ASN A 893 -9.56 13.18 -5.46
C ASN A 893 -9.48 13.52 -3.97
N ASP A 894 -10.05 12.68 -3.10
CA ASP A 894 -9.89 12.84 -1.64
C ASP A 894 -8.42 12.70 -1.24
N GLY A 895 -7.75 11.63 -1.69
CA GLY A 895 -6.30 11.48 -1.49
C GLY A 895 -5.48 12.63 -2.05
N LYS A 896 -5.85 13.14 -3.24
CA LYS A 896 -5.18 14.29 -3.87
C LYS A 896 -5.34 15.56 -3.02
N ASN A 897 -6.51 15.80 -2.46
CA ASN A 897 -6.76 16.95 -1.59
C ASN A 897 -6.03 16.81 -0.25
N LEU A 898 -6.06 15.62 0.34
CA LEU A 898 -5.40 15.30 1.61
C LEU A 898 -3.86 15.22 1.51
N SER A 899 -3.28 15.39 0.32
CA SER A 899 -1.82 15.52 0.19
C SER A 899 -1.30 16.85 0.74
N ALA A 900 -2.18 17.84 0.91
CA ALA A 900 -1.85 19.13 1.50
C ALA A 900 -1.89 19.06 3.05
N PRO A 901 -0.88 19.60 3.77
CA PRO A 901 -0.76 19.44 5.21
C PRO A 901 -1.96 19.96 6.03
N GLN A 902 -2.55 21.09 5.65
CA GLN A 902 -3.67 21.68 6.39
C GLN A 902 -4.94 20.82 6.30
N GLN A 903 -5.24 20.29 5.12
CA GLN A 903 -6.37 19.38 4.91
C GLN A 903 -6.11 17.99 5.54
N PHE A 904 -4.86 17.51 5.49
CA PHE A 904 -4.46 16.29 6.21
C PHE A 904 -4.68 16.43 7.72
N ARG A 905 -4.32 17.58 8.31
CA ARG A 905 -4.44 17.81 9.76
C ARG A 905 -5.87 17.64 10.27
N SER A 906 -6.86 18.11 9.52
CA SER A 906 -8.29 17.90 9.84
C SER A 906 -8.63 16.40 9.90
N LYS A 907 -8.16 15.63 8.90
CA LYS A 907 -8.38 14.18 8.86
C LYS A 907 -7.62 13.44 9.95
N GLU A 908 -6.42 13.88 10.28
CA GLU A 908 -5.59 13.32 11.36
C GLU A 908 -6.31 13.42 12.71
N ILE A 909 -6.80 14.62 13.08
CA ILE A 909 -7.51 14.85 14.34
C ILE A 909 -8.72 13.91 14.49
N SER A 910 -9.58 13.84 13.48
CA SER A 910 -10.78 12.97 13.51
C SER A 910 -10.45 11.47 13.57
N LYS A 911 -9.27 11.04 13.11
CA LYS A 911 -8.85 9.63 13.12
C LYS A 911 -8.14 9.22 14.41
N SER A 912 -7.55 10.17 15.13
CA SER A 912 -6.80 9.91 16.36
C SER A 912 -7.73 9.80 17.58
N ASN A 913 -8.69 10.72 17.72
CA ASN A 913 -9.53 10.82 18.94
C ASN A 913 -10.53 9.67 19.16
N VAL A 914 -10.63 8.73 18.22
CA VAL A 914 -11.64 7.66 18.22
C VAL A 914 -11.44 6.61 19.32
N VAL A 915 -10.31 6.64 20.02
CA VAL A 915 -9.97 5.67 21.08
C VAL A 915 -10.05 6.26 22.50
N ASP A 916 -10.21 7.58 22.61
CA ASP A 916 -10.05 8.33 23.85
C ASP A 916 -11.06 7.91 24.94
N ASP A 917 -12.31 7.63 24.56
CA ASP A 917 -13.35 7.20 25.50
C ASP A 917 -13.11 5.78 26.02
N MET A 918 -12.59 4.87 25.18
CA MET A 918 -12.21 3.51 25.61
C MET A 918 -11.03 3.55 26.58
N VAL A 919 -9.99 4.34 26.27
CA VAL A 919 -8.82 4.52 27.14
C VAL A 919 -9.25 5.15 28.47
N GLY A 920 -10.04 6.23 28.42
CA GLY A 920 -10.54 6.95 29.59
C GLY A 920 -11.47 6.11 30.49
N ALA A 921 -12.14 5.11 29.94
CA ALA A 921 -13.03 4.21 30.68
C ALA A 921 -12.27 3.24 31.61
N ASN A 922 -11.04 2.82 31.27
CA ASN A 922 -10.33 1.77 32.02
C ASN A 922 -9.09 2.29 32.77
N HIS A 923 -9.32 2.79 34.00
CA HIS A 923 -8.28 3.29 34.89
C HIS A 923 -7.37 2.22 35.52
N LEU A 924 -7.66 0.93 35.30
CA LEU A 924 -6.79 -0.17 35.74
C LEU A 924 -5.65 -0.41 34.75
N LEU A 925 -5.93 -0.19 33.45
CA LEU A 925 -4.93 -0.33 32.38
C LEU A 925 -4.17 0.98 32.16
N TYR A 926 -4.86 2.12 32.22
CA TYR A 926 -4.29 3.43 31.92
C TYR A 926 -4.29 4.34 33.14
N ASN A 927 -3.14 4.94 33.44
CA ASN A 927 -2.98 5.87 34.54
C ASN A 927 -3.59 7.24 34.22
N LYS A 928 -4.74 7.53 34.85
CA LYS A 928 -5.43 8.82 34.71
C LYS A 928 -4.61 10.02 35.19
N LYS A 929 -3.71 9.86 36.18
CA LYS A 929 -2.92 10.98 36.71
C LYS A 929 -1.88 11.48 35.71
N THR A 930 -1.36 10.58 34.88
CA THR A 930 -0.39 10.91 33.84
C THR A 930 -1.04 11.16 32.49
N ASN A 931 -2.38 11.07 32.40
CA ASN A 931 -3.12 11.05 31.13
C ASN A 931 -2.48 10.06 30.14
N GLU A 932 -2.27 8.82 30.61
CA GLU A 932 -1.63 7.78 29.80
C GLU A 932 -2.51 7.39 28.61
N HIS A 933 -1.91 7.37 27.42
CA HIS A 933 -2.54 6.97 26.15
C HIS A 933 -1.58 6.05 25.38
N PRO A 934 -2.10 5.16 24.52
CA PRO A 934 -1.26 4.43 23.58
C PRO A 934 -0.58 5.39 22.60
N ASP A 935 0.60 5.01 22.11
CA ASP A 935 1.18 5.66 20.94
C ASP A 935 0.21 5.55 19.78
N HIS A 936 -0.19 6.68 19.17
CA HIS A 936 -1.16 6.67 18.07
C HIS A 936 -0.67 7.50 16.90
N VAL A 937 -0.36 6.82 15.79
CA VAL A 937 0.14 7.45 14.57
C VAL A 937 -0.85 7.22 13.42
N VAL A 938 -1.17 8.28 12.70
CA VAL A 938 -2.04 8.23 11.51
C VAL A 938 -1.28 8.76 10.31
N VAL A 939 -1.27 8.00 9.21
CA VAL A 939 -0.63 8.40 7.96
C VAL A 939 -1.61 8.25 6.81
N ILE A 940 -1.65 9.26 5.92
CA ILE A 940 -2.37 9.22 4.66
C ILE A 940 -1.43 9.66 3.55
N LYS A 941 -1.32 8.86 2.49
CA LYS A 941 -0.50 9.16 1.31
C LYS A 941 -1.33 9.13 0.04
N TYR A 942 -1.05 10.07 -0.85
CA TYR A 942 -1.64 10.07 -2.19
C TYR A 942 -0.85 9.14 -3.11
N VAL A 943 -1.51 8.08 -3.57
CA VAL A 943 -0.94 7.07 -4.48
C VAL A 943 -1.92 6.89 -5.65
N PRO A 944 -1.74 7.62 -6.77
CA PRO A 944 -2.72 7.69 -7.86
C PRO A 944 -3.16 6.32 -8.41
N PHE A 945 -2.26 5.35 -8.41
CA PHE A 945 -2.47 4.03 -9.00
C PHE A 945 -3.69 3.30 -8.44
N VAL A 946 -3.92 3.40 -7.13
CA VAL A 946 -5.01 2.65 -6.47
C VAL A 946 -6.38 3.31 -6.61
N LYS A 947 -6.46 4.55 -7.13
CA LYS A 947 -7.71 5.31 -7.31
C LYS A 947 -8.59 5.29 -6.05
N ASP A 948 -9.85 4.87 -6.16
CA ASP A 948 -10.81 4.80 -5.05
C ASP A 948 -10.60 3.61 -4.11
N SER A 949 -9.80 2.62 -4.53
CA SER A 949 -9.46 1.41 -3.75
C SER A 949 -8.38 1.74 -2.72
N LYS A 950 -8.78 2.48 -1.70
CA LYS A 950 -7.97 2.85 -0.55
C LYS A 950 -7.41 1.59 0.13
N ARG A 951 -6.13 1.61 0.46
CA ARG A 951 -5.47 0.58 1.28
C ARG A 951 -5.23 1.13 2.67
N ALA A 952 -5.69 0.40 3.68
CA ALA A 952 -5.44 0.66 5.09
C ALA A 952 -4.55 -0.44 5.67
N MET A 953 -3.53 -0.05 6.40
CA MET A 953 -2.61 -0.96 7.10
C MET A 953 -2.53 -0.49 8.53
N ASP A 954 -3.01 -1.32 9.46
CA ASP A 954 -3.09 -1.01 10.87
C ASP A 954 -2.30 -2.02 11.69
N GLU A 955 -1.54 -1.56 12.67
CA GLU A 955 -0.88 -2.40 13.66
C GLU A 955 -1.37 -2.01 15.05
N TYR A 956 -1.84 -3.00 15.82
CA TYR A 956 -2.28 -2.85 17.20
C TYR A 956 -1.38 -3.69 18.10
N ILE A 957 -0.62 -3.05 18.98
CA ILE A 957 0.25 -3.72 19.95
C ILE A 957 -0.34 -3.53 21.33
N SER A 958 -0.62 -4.63 22.01
CA SER A 958 -1.17 -4.65 23.37
C SER A 958 -0.23 -5.37 24.34
N SER A 959 -0.07 -4.82 25.55
CA SER A 959 0.46 -5.58 26.68
C SER A 959 -0.62 -6.51 27.22
N ILE A 960 -0.23 -7.76 27.45
CA ILE A 960 -1.08 -8.84 27.98
C ILE A 960 -0.53 -9.35 29.32
N PHE A 961 -1.06 -10.48 29.80
CA PHE A 961 -0.66 -11.08 31.08
C PHE A 961 0.87 -11.24 31.20
N MET A 962 1.40 -10.95 32.40
CA MET A 962 2.83 -11.04 32.72
C MET A 962 3.75 -10.25 31.77
N ASN A 963 3.27 -9.09 31.30
CA ASN A 963 3.99 -8.21 30.36
C ASN A 963 4.31 -8.87 29.01
N GLY A 964 3.59 -9.94 28.63
CA GLY A 964 3.61 -10.43 27.26
C GLY A 964 3.10 -9.36 26.28
N LEU A 965 3.38 -9.53 24.99
CA LEU A 965 2.86 -8.68 23.93
C LEU A 965 1.93 -9.47 23.01
N SER A 966 0.87 -8.81 22.55
CA SER A 966 0.00 -9.28 21.48
C SER A 966 -0.01 -8.23 20.37
N THR A 967 0.31 -8.66 19.15
CA THR A 967 0.34 -7.80 17.97
C THR A 967 -0.69 -8.26 16.96
N ILE A 968 -1.54 -7.35 16.50
CA ILE A 968 -2.52 -7.58 15.45
C ILE A 968 -2.18 -6.65 14.29
N ALA A 969 -1.77 -7.22 13.16
CA ALA A 969 -1.55 -6.51 11.91
C ALA A 969 -2.74 -6.74 10.97
N ILE A 970 -3.28 -5.66 10.42
CA ILE A 970 -4.48 -5.69 9.57
C ILE A 970 -4.17 -4.97 8.26
N HIS A 971 -4.42 -5.65 7.15
CA HIS A 971 -4.48 -5.02 5.84
C HIS A 971 -5.94 -5.03 5.36
N ASN A 972 -6.48 -3.85 5.08
CA ASN A 972 -7.85 -3.66 4.64
C ASN A 972 -7.89 -2.94 3.28
N THR A 973 -8.52 -3.58 2.30
CA THR A 973 -8.80 -2.96 0.99
C THR A 973 -10.22 -2.40 1.01
N CYS A 974 -10.31 -1.08 0.99
CA CYS A 974 -11.55 -0.33 1.08
C CYS A 974 -11.84 0.33 -0.27
N GLU A 975 -12.91 -0.07 -0.95
CA GLU A 975 -13.49 0.77 -2.01
C GLU A 975 -14.23 1.93 -1.31
N ASP A 976 -13.57 3.08 -1.19
CA ASP A 976 -13.95 4.09 -0.19
C ASP A 976 -15.35 4.68 -0.49
N SER A 977 -15.67 4.91 -1.76
CA SER A 977 -16.98 5.44 -2.17
C SER A 977 -18.11 4.43 -1.99
N LEU A 978 -17.83 3.12 -2.19
CA LEU A 978 -18.81 2.06 -1.95
C LEU A 978 -19.06 1.83 -0.46
N LEU A 979 -18.11 2.18 0.41
CA LEU A 979 -18.30 2.18 1.86
C LEU A 979 -18.94 3.48 2.37
N ALA A 980 -18.66 4.63 1.75
CA ALA A 980 -19.18 5.92 2.19
C ALA A 980 -20.62 6.18 1.72
N SER A 981 -20.98 5.80 0.50
CA SER A 981 -22.32 6.08 -0.07
C SER A 981 -23.47 5.47 0.75
N PRO A 982 -23.37 4.23 1.27
CA PRO A 982 -24.39 3.69 2.17
C PRO A 982 -24.49 4.44 3.51
N LEU A 983 -23.38 5.01 4.02
CA LEU A 983 -23.42 5.85 5.22
C LEU A 983 -24.16 7.17 4.96
N ILE A 984 -24.01 7.75 3.76
CA ILE A 984 -24.78 8.93 3.34
C ILE A 984 -26.28 8.60 3.35
N ILE A 985 -26.67 7.44 2.81
CA ILE A 985 -28.05 6.95 2.84
C ILE A 985 -28.57 6.88 4.29
N ASP A 986 -27.82 6.23 5.19
CA ASP A 986 -28.23 6.07 6.59
C ASP A 986 -28.32 7.42 7.32
N LEU A 987 -27.38 8.33 7.08
CA LEU A 987 -27.37 9.68 7.67
C LEU A 987 -28.63 10.44 7.28
N VAL A 988 -29.01 10.40 6.00
CA VAL A 988 -30.20 11.07 5.47
C VAL A 988 -31.47 10.45 6.06
N ILE A 989 -31.60 9.12 6.04
CA ILE A 989 -32.80 8.42 6.50
C ILE A 989 -33.00 8.59 8.01
N LEU A 990 -31.94 8.44 8.81
CA LEU A 990 -32.05 8.63 10.26
C LEU A 990 -32.36 10.09 10.59
N THR A 991 -31.78 11.06 9.87
CA THR A 991 -32.10 12.48 10.09
C THR A 991 -33.55 12.79 9.76
N GLU A 992 -34.07 12.29 8.63
CA GLU A 992 -35.50 12.43 8.29
C GLU A 992 -36.39 11.81 9.38
N LEU A 993 -36.08 10.59 9.82
CA LEU A 993 -36.84 9.92 10.87
C LEU A 993 -36.83 10.74 12.17
N MET A 994 -35.68 11.28 12.58
CA MET A 994 -35.58 12.09 13.79
C MET A 994 -36.41 13.38 13.72
N THR A 995 -36.61 13.97 12.54
CA THR A 995 -37.53 15.13 12.37
C THR A 995 -39.00 14.80 12.63
N ARG A 996 -39.36 13.51 12.59
CA ARG A 996 -40.72 13.02 12.86
C ARG A 996 -40.91 12.50 14.29
N ILE A 997 -39.85 12.38 15.08
CA ILE A 997 -39.91 11.90 16.46
C ILE A 997 -39.89 13.10 17.41
N THR A 998 -40.91 13.16 18.25
CA THR A 998 -41.04 14.12 19.35
C THR A 998 -41.24 13.37 20.65
N TYR A 999 -41.01 14.03 21.78
CA TYR A 999 -41.23 13.44 23.09
C TYR A 999 -41.79 14.46 24.08
N LYS A 1000 -42.37 13.97 25.16
CA LYS A 1000 -42.64 14.75 26.37
C LYS A 1000 -42.31 13.94 27.61
N THR A 1001 -42.02 14.64 28.70
CA THR A 1001 -41.84 14.05 30.03
C THR A 1001 -43.07 14.31 30.90
N ASN A 1002 -43.21 13.62 32.04
CA ASN A 1002 -44.35 13.83 32.95
C ASN A 1002 -44.49 15.28 33.47
N ASN A 1003 -43.43 16.09 33.36
CA ASN A 1003 -43.40 17.47 33.84
C ASN A 1003 -43.67 18.49 32.71
N GLN A 1004 -44.05 18.03 31.51
CA GLN A 1004 -44.25 18.86 30.33
C GLN A 1004 -45.58 18.50 29.63
N ASP A 1005 -46.35 19.52 29.27
CA ASP A 1005 -47.64 19.33 28.58
C ASP A 1005 -47.47 19.19 27.06
N GLU A 1006 -46.48 19.87 26.48
CA GLU A 1006 -46.21 19.90 25.04
C GLU A 1006 -45.11 18.90 24.62
N TYR A 1007 -45.22 18.44 23.37
CA TYR A 1007 -44.19 17.63 22.73
C TYR A 1007 -43.07 18.51 22.20
N GLN A 1008 -41.82 18.10 22.42
CA GLN A 1008 -40.63 18.78 21.94
C GLN A 1008 -39.80 17.87 21.03
N SER A 1009 -39.00 18.49 20.16
CA SER A 1009 -37.95 17.84 19.39
C SER A 1009 -36.78 17.43 20.29
N PHE A 1010 -35.92 16.55 19.77
CA PHE A 1010 -34.61 16.30 20.37
C PHE A 1010 -33.71 17.53 20.26
N GLU A 1011 -32.59 17.53 20.99
CA GLU A 1011 -31.57 18.58 20.86
C GLU A 1011 -31.08 18.67 19.40
N SER A 1012 -30.80 19.89 18.93
CA SER A 1012 -30.35 20.16 17.56
C SER A 1012 -29.12 19.35 17.13
N VAL A 1013 -28.21 19.02 18.04
CA VAL A 1013 -27.06 18.17 17.73
C VAL A 1013 -27.45 16.69 17.80
N LEU A 1014 -27.60 16.06 16.64
CA LEU A 1014 -28.04 14.66 16.53
C LEU A 1014 -26.90 13.66 16.78
N SER A 1015 -26.51 13.50 18.05
CA SER A 1015 -25.51 12.51 18.46
C SER A 1015 -25.92 11.06 18.19
N ILE A 1016 -27.20 10.78 17.90
CA ILE A 1016 -27.65 9.45 17.43
C ILE A 1016 -26.95 9.02 16.12
N LEU A 1017 -26.48 9.97 15.31
CA LEU A 1017 -25.77 9.72 14.06
C LEU A 1017 -24.31 9.26 14.25
N SER A 1018 -23.81 9.20 15.50
CA SER A 1018 -22.41 8.93 15.82
C SER A 1018 -21.86 7.59 15.29
N TYR A 1019 -22.74 6.60 15.08
CA TYR A 1019 -22.38 5.33 14.44
C TYR A 1019 -21.77 5.51 13.04
N LEU A 1020 -22.20 6.57 12.34
CA LEU A 1020 -21.87 6.86 10.95
C LEU A 1020 -20.73 7.89 10.82
N LEU A 1021 -20.24 8.44 11.93
CA LEU A 1021 -19.35 9.61 11.98
C LEU A 1021 -18.10 9.34 12.84
N LYS A 1022 -16.92 9.78 12.41
CA LYS A 1022 -15.62 9.49 13.05
C LYS A 1022 -15.40 10.33 14.30
N ALA A 1023 -15.70 11.62 14.22
CA ALA A 1023 -15.57 12.58 15.30
C ALA A 1023 -16.96 13.13 15.63
N PRO A 1024 -17.81 12.37 16.33
CA PRO A 1024 -19.19 12.74 16.50
C PRO A 1024 -19.33 14.01 17.33
N LEU A 1025 -20.07 14.97 16.78
CA LEU A 1025 -20.53 16.15 17.49
C LEU A 1025 -21.59 15.73 18.51
N VAL A 1026 -21.46 16.25 19.72
CA VAL A 1026 -22.37 15.96 20.83
C VAL A 1026 -22.86 17.26 21.47
N PRO A 1027 -24.05 17.27 22.11
CA PRO A 1027 -24.52 18.43 22.85
C PRO A 1027 -23.48 18.93 23.88
N PRO A 1028 -23.37 20.25 24.11
CA PRO A 1028 -22.44 20.80 25.09
C PRO A 1028 -22.57 20.14 26.47
N GLY A 1029 -21.44 19.74 27.07
CA GLY A 1029 -21.40 19.11 28.38
C GLY A 1029 -21.72 17.61 28.40
N THR A 1030 -21.92 16.97 27.25
CA THR A 1030 -22.12 15.52 27.14
C THR A 1030 -20.86 14.79 26.67
N PRO A 1031 -20.63 13.53 27.08
CA PRO A 1031 -19.45 12.78 26.67
C PRO A 1031 -19.54 12.31 25.22
N VAL A 1032 -18.39 12.33 24.54
CA VAL A 1032 -18.22 11.69 23.22
C VAL A 1032 -18.05 10.18 23.43
N ILE A 1033 -18.81 9.38 22.68
CA ILE A 1033 -18.71 7.91 22.68
C ILE A 1033 -18.34 7.48 21.28
N ASN A 1034 -17.20 6.81 21.09
CA ASN A 1034 -16.74 6.34 19.78
C ASN A 1034 -16.91 4.83 19.57
N ALA A 1035 -17.04 4.05 20.65
CA ALA A 1035 -17.24 2.61 20.59
C ALA A 1035 -18.46 2.22 19.74
N LEU A 1036 -18.19 1.57 18.61
CA LEU A 1036 -19.18 1.38 17.53
C LEU A 1036 -20.44 0.64 18.00
N PHE A 1037 -20.29 -0.44 18.78
CA PHE A 1037 -21.44 -1.21 19.26
C PHE A 1037 -22.24 -0.50 20.35
N LYS A 1038 -21.63 0.42 21.12
CA LYS A 1038 -22.37 1.29 22.03
C LYS A 1038 -23.21 2.31 21.25
N GLN A 1039 -22.66 2.85 20.17
CA GLN A 1039 -23.39 3.74 19.26
C GLN A 1039 -24.54 3.01 18.55
N HIS A 1040 -24.30 1.80 18.03
CA HIS A 1040 -25.35 0.96 17.42
C HIS A 1040 -26.49 0.69 18.40
N ARG A 1041 -26.17 0.25 19.63
CA ARG A 1041 -27.16 -0.01 20.67
C ARG A 1041 -27.94 1.24 21.09
N CYS A 1042 -27.31 2.41 21.07
CA CYS A 1042 -28.00 3.69 21.31
C CYS A 1042 -29.12 3.89 20.28
N ILE A 1043 -28.79 3.72 18.99
CA ILE A 1043 -29.78 3.84 17.90
C ILE A 1043 -30.90 2.82 18.09
N THR A 1044 -30.59 1.54 18.21
CA THR A 1044 -31.62 0.49 18.32
C THR A 1044 -32.50 0.69 19.55
N ASN A 1045 -31.94 1.08 20.69
CA ASN A 1045 -32.72 1.28 21.92
C ASN A 1045 -33.65 2.50 21.83
N ILE A 1046 -33.20 3.61 21.22
CA ILE A 1046 -34.06 4.78 21.02
C ILE A 1046 -35.22 4.43 20.07
N LEU A 1047 -34.94 3.76 18.95
CA LEU A 1047 -35.98 3.40 17.99
C LEU A 1047 -36.95 2.36 18.56
N SER A 1048 -36.45 1.35 19.29
CA SER A 1048 -37.30 0.39 20.01
C SER A 1048 -38.17 1.08 21.06
N ALA A 1049 -37.63 2.04 21.82
CA ALA A 1049 -38.42 2.83 22.77
C ALA A 1049 -39.52 3.65 22.08
N CYS A 1050 -39.26 4.19 20.89
CA CYS A 1050 -40.25 4.91 20.10
C CYS A 1050 -41.34 3.99 19.50
N ALA A 1051 -40.99 2.74 19.19
CA ALA A 1051 -41.92 1.71 18.71
C ALA A 1051 -42.65 0.96 19.85
N GLY A 1052 -42.21 1.16 21.10
CA GLY A 1052 -42.71 0.44 22.28
C GLY A 1052 -42.25 -1.01 22.38
N ILE A 1053 -41.20 -1.37 21.65
CA ILE A 1053 -40.53 -2.67 21.74
C ILE A 1053 -39.68 -2.68 23.01
N ALA A 1054 -39.76 -3.77 23.78
CA ALA A 1054 -38.89 -3.95 24.94
C ALA A 1054 -37.43 -4.00 24.51
N MET A 1055 -36.52 -3.39 25.28
CA MET A 1055 -35.10 -3.44 24.95
C MET A 1055 -34.56 -4.87 25.05
N ASP A 1056 -33.75 -5.25 24.08
CA ASP A 1056 -32.93 -6.44 24.21
C ASP A 1056 -31.84 -6.19 25.25
N THR A 1057 -31.80 -7.03 26.29
CA THR A 1057 -30.87 -6.89 27.41
C THR A 1057 -29.72 -7.89 27.32
N ASP A 1058 -29.74 -8.80 26.33
CA ASP A 1058 -28.83 -9.95 26.21
C ASP A 1058 -28.80 -10.86 27.46
N MET A 1059 -29.69 -10.66 28.43
CA MET A 1059 -29.70 -11.44 29.67
C MET A 1059 -30.18 -12.87 29.45
N LEU A 1060 -31.10 -13.07 28.51
CA LEU A 1060 -31.64 -14.37 28.12
C LEU A 1060 -32.09 -15.22 29.31
N LEU A 1061 -32.82 -14.61 30.25
CA LEU A 1061 -33.21 -15.25 31.51
C LEU A 1061 -34.15 -16.44 31.28
N GLU A 1062 -34.88 -16.44 30.17
CA GLU A 1062 -35.73 -17.53 29.71
C GLU A 1062 -34.98 -18.85 29.45
N TYR A 1063 -33.69 -18.77 29.14
CA TYR A 1063 -32.83 -19.95 28.95
C TYR A 1063 -31.99 -20.28 30.19
N LYS A 1064 -32.02 -19.42 31.21
CA LYS A 1064 -31.21 -19.55 32.44
C LYS A 1064 -32.05 -19.83 33.68
N THR A 1065 -33.36 -19.58 33.60
CA THR A 1065 -34.31 -19.69 34.70
C THR A 1065 -35.66 -20.13 34.16
N THR A 1066 -36.51 -20.66 35.03
CA THR A 1066 -37.94 -20.76 34.74
C THR A 1066 -38.52 -19.35 34.79
N LEU A 1067 -38.95 -18.81 33.65
CA LEU A 1067 -39.59 -17.49 33.62
C LEU A 1067 -40.78 -17.48 34.58
N PRO A 1068 -40.90 -16.46 35.46
CA PRO A 1068 -42.12 -16.27 36.22
C PRO A 1068 -43.28 -16.06 35.25
N GLN A 1069 -44.46 -16.57 35.58
CA GLN A 1069 -45.68 -16.26 34.84
C GLN A 1069 -45.75 -14.73 34.70
N PRO A 1070 -45.82 -14.19 33.47
CA PRO A 1070 -46.01 -12.76 33.30
C PRO A 1070 -47.25 -12.40 34.10
N LYS A 1071 -47.20 -11.30 34.86
CA LYS A 1071 -48.37 -10.85 35.62
C LYS A 1071 -49.53 -10.71 34.63
N GLN A 1072 -50.44 -11.69 34.60
CA GLN A 1072 -51.70 -11.59 33.91
C GLN A 1072 -52.40 -10.42 34.59
N ASN A 1073 -52.47 -9.30 33.89
CA ASN A 1073 -53.08 -8.11 34.46
C ASN A 1073 -54.56 -8.39 34.66
N GLN A 1074 -54.96 -8.56 35.92
CA GLN A 1074 -56.29 -8.16 36.38
C GLN A 1074 -56.42 -6.65 36.12
N ASN A 1075 -57.48 -6.28 35.41
CA ASN A 1075 -57.90 -4.96 34.93
C ASN A 1075 -57.49 -4.59 33.50
#